data_AF-A0A225VFJ5-F1
#
_entry.id   AF-A0A225VFJ5-F1
#
_cell.length_a   1.000
_cell.length_b   1.000
_cell.length_c   1.000
_cell.angle_alpha   90.00
_cell.angle_beta   90.00
_cell.angle_gamma   90.00
#
_symmetry.space_group_name_H-M   'P 1'
#
loop_
_entity.id
_entity.type
_entity.pdbx_description
1 polymer ?
#
loop_
_entity_poly.entity_id
_entity_poly.type
_entity_poly.pdbx_seq_one_letter_code
_entity_poly.pdbx_strand_id
1 'polypeptide(L)'
;MSSAEGNIDMDAKHSLSAFIRKRGLSIEEAVHLLRDESSQDTRPNKALNPQCLGHLLEGYPHLSVLQEIALHGIKPNWFKSSQPRQSKSAINHRSFVRHLSAALKSIRDGQVQGKFLVVDADLLERWSSVHCSPFGAVEKSDVDPDTEVRVIHDLSFPAGFSTNDNLDKDCLPDINYEYVIVLAIRIEFLVKKFPNCIIRILKGDVKGAFRHLMTHAQHVRWMAGLIRERNALVIDLAAPFGWSGSPKFYAAFGRAISWLVAQNSPASVADSDDTTPFFAYEWVDDHILIEVDIENRLELAEATLRHAMLAILGPRSINEAKFSGWSTRLKALGLVWDTVHRTLSIPEDKIDKGIARIDDLLTRGLATKNDLEKIIGSLRYITLCLRSAKPFFQNLQFAMLRWPRFGQGQLQQQIIDDLKWFRYILNDGHLAELPLRMFGSMPQPDCHLYMDASDLGLAVLNPGRKEFIRLQFDTEEQTRISNGQFSINVREHLCMALALWTWSQHWESIASNRVTHVRFWSDNASAVAWCNKLSSLCTTSQEINRAIGLGEAVFNIRISAAHLPGSTNTMADAASRSWIEPYSTTCPSGLEKSLQDILYQLQAKSLAASSSAKYSSTWKQWVHWCQRMQLQPWLPEDRAQHSYQLALFAVFCWKFGFGNTGRGNSASTILSKICHISWHHPCQLGFNVGLLPGHNSPSPE
;
A
#
# COMPACT_ATOMS: atom_id res chain seq x y z
N MET A 1 39.89 -20.89 -33.88
CA MET A 1 39.49 -21.08 -32.46
C MET A 1 38.48 -20.00 -32.07
N SER A 2 37.27 -20.01 -32.66
CA SER A 2 36.24 -18.96 -32.44
C SER A 2 34.81 -19.49 -32.65
N SER A 3 34.30 -20.35 -31.75
CA SER A 3 32.89 -20.78 -31.81
C SER A 3 32.25 -21.20 -30.48
N ALA A 4 32.86 -20.90 -29.32
CA ALA A 4 32.41 -21.43 -28.03
C ALA A 4 31.59 -20.47 -27.13
N GLU A 5 31.44 -19.18 -27.46
CA GLU A 5 30.96 -18.17 -26.49
C GLU A 5 29.43 -18.02 -26.33
N GLY A 6 28.60 -18.88 -26.95
CA GLY A 6 27.14 -18.73 -26.90
C GLY A 6 26.31 -20.00 -26.76
N ASN A 7 26.91 -21.14 -26.41
CA ASN A 7 26.23 -22.44 -26.38
C ASN A 7 26.42 -23.15 -25.03
N ILE A 8 25.55 -24.13 -24.73
CA ILE A 8 25.70 -25.01 -23.56
C ILE A 8 27.04 -25.76 -23.61
N ASP A 9 27.56 -26.18 -22.45
CA ASP A 9 28.80 -26.96 -22.40
C ASP A 9 28.50 -28.41 -22.82
N MET A 10 28.81 -28.70 -24.09
CA MET A 10 28.55 -29.98 -24.73
C MET A 10 29.46 -31.09 -24.21
N ASP A 11 30.71 -30.78 -23.86
CA ASP A 11 31.68 -31.76 -23.38
C ASP A 11 31.31 -32.23 -21.97
N ALA A 12 30.94 -31.30 -21.09
CA ALA A 12 30.41 -31.61 -19.77
C ALA A 12 29.10 -32.41 -19.88
N LYS A 13 28.19 -32.01 -20.77
CA LYS A 13 26.93 -32.72 -21.03
C LYS A 13 27.20 -34.18 -21.44
N HIS A 14 28.02 -34.40 -22.45
CA HIS A 14 28.26 -35.74 -22.99
C HIS A 14 29.00 -36.64 -22.01
N SER A 15 30.01 -36.10 -21.33
CA SER A 15 30.82 -36.83 -20.36
C SER A 15 29.98 -37.25 -19.14
N LEU A 16 29.17 -36.35 -18.59
CA LEU A 16 28.25 -36.67 -17.50
C LEU A 16 27.18 -37.68 -17.93
N SER A 17 26.64 -37.54 -19.13
CA SER A 17 25.66 -38.48 -19.69
C SER A 17 26.26 -39.88 -19.86
N ALA A 18 27.47 -39.99 -20.39
CA ALA A 18 28.18 -41.25 -20.53
C ALA A 18 28.43 -41.91 -19.17
N PHE A 19 28.81 -41.13 -18.16
CA PHE A 19 29.00 -41.62 -16.80
C PHE A 19 27.69 -42.15 -16.19
N ILE A 20 26.61 -41.38 -16.28
CA ILE A 20 25.27 -41.77 -15.81
C ILE A 20 24.83 -43.07 -16.47
N ARG A 21 24.97 -43.20 -17.80
CA ARG A 21 24.63 -44.43 -18.53
C ARG A 21 25.46 -45.61 -18.05
N LYS A 22 26.79 -45.44 -17.93
CA LYS A 22 27.73 -46.50 -17.53
C LYS A 22 27.43 -47.02 -16.11
N ARG A 23 27.05 -46.13 -15.21
CA ARG A 23 26.76 -46.46 -13.80
C ARG A 23 25.30 -46.80 -13.54
N GLY A 24 24.40 -46.58 -14.50
CA GLY A 24 22.97 -46.83 -14.35
C GLY A 24 22.30 -45.91 -13.33
N LEU A 25 22.79 -44.68 -13.15
CA LEU A 25 22.32 -43.79 -12.09
C LEU A 25 20.88 -43.33 -12.35
N SER A 26 20.08 -43.34 -11.29
CA SER A 26 18.83 -42.59 -11.23
C SER A 26 19.10 -41.07 -11.27
N ILE A 27 18.06 -40.29 -11.55
CA ILE A 27 18.15 -38.82 -11.50
C ILE A 27 18.58 -38.33 -10.11
N GLU A 28 18.10 -38.97 -9.05
CA GLU A 28 18.43 -38.60 -7.68
C GLU A 28 19.92 -38.84 -7.37
N GLU A 29 20.44 -40.03 -7.71
CA GLU A 29 21.87 -40.33 -7.53
C GLU A 29 22.77 -39.43 -8.38
N ALA A 30 22.36 -39.10 -9.61
CA ALA A 30 23.10 -38.18 -10.46
C ALA A 30 23.16 -36.76 -9.87
N VAL A 31 22.07 -36.30 -9.24
CA VAL A 31 22.01 -34.99 -8.56
C VAL A 31 22.85 -34.99 -7.31
N HIS A 32 22.77 -36.04 -6.49
CA HIS A 32 23.61 -36.21 -5.29
C HIS A 32 25.09 -36.14 -5.65
N LEU A 33 25.50 -36.87 -6.70
CA LEU A 33 26.87 -36.84 -7.20
C LEU A 33 27.29 -35.44 -7.66
N LEU A 34 26.45 -34.74 -8.43
CA LEU A 34 26.77 -33.42 -8.96
C LEU A 34 26.94 -32.36 -7.86
N ARG A 35 26.17 -32.48 -6.77
CA ARG A 35 26.18 -31.52 -5.65
C ARG A 35 27.09 -31.93 -4.50
N ASP A 36 27.79 -33.06 -4.63
CA ASP A 36 28.59 -33.66 -3.57
C ASP A 36 27.77 -33.88 -2.28
N GLU A 37 26.55 -34.39 -2.43
CA GLU A 37 25.69 -34.80 -1.32
C GLU A 37 26.12 -36.20 -0.86
N SER A 38 26.50 -36.31 0.42
CA SER A 38 26.96 -37.56 1.03
C SER A 38 26.28 -37.79 2.38
N SER A 39 26.49 -38.96 2.99
CA SER A 39 26.00 -39.24 4.34
C SER A 39 26.60 -38.32 5.42
N GLN A 40 27.77 -37.72 5.14
CA GLN A 40 28.42 -36.78 6.05
C GLN A 40 27.96 -35.33 5.82
N ASP A 41 27.56 -34.98 4.60
CA ASP A 41 27.05 -33.66 4.26
C ASP A 41 25.93 -33.77 3.22
N THR A 42 24.69 -33.78 3.69
CA THR A 42 23.48 -33.89 2.85
C THR A 42 23.07 -32.56 2.23
N ARG A 43 23.78 -31.45 2.51
CA ARG A 43 23.31 -30.12 2.12
C ARG A 43 23.40 -29.96 0.61
N PRO A 44 22.32 -29.58 -0.09
CA PRO A 44 22.37 -29.36 -1.53
C PRO A 44 23.01 -28.01 -1.91
N ASN A 45 23.03 -27.05 -0.97
CA ASN A 45 23.79 -25.81 -1.10
C ASN A 45 24.78 -25.71 0.06
N LYS A 46 26.04 -26.04 -0.21
CA LYS A 46 27.12 -26.06 0.80
C LYS A 46 27.37 -24.69 1.47
N ALA A 47 26.90 -23.61 0.85
CA ALA A 47 27.01 -22.26 1.39
C ALA A 47 26.02 -22.00 2.55
N LEU A 48 24.96 -22.80 2.71
CA LEU A 48 24.00 -22.64 3.80
C LEU A 48 24.46 -23.43 5.03
N ASN A 49 24.40 -22.81 6.20
CA ASN A 49 24.75 -23.42 7.47
C ASN A 49 23.51 -23.49 8.39
N PRO A 50 22.87 -24.66 8.51
CA PRO A 50 21.67 -24.85 9.34
C PRO A 50 21.89 -24.52 10.84
N GLN A 51 23.10 -24.77 11.35
CA GLN A 51 23.44 -24.46 12.74
C GLN A 51 23.54 -22.94 12.93
N CYS A 52 24.23 -22.24 12.03
CA CYS A 52 24.33 -20.78 12.07
C CYS A 52 22.95 -20.12 11.97
N LEU A 53 22.09 -20.60 11.05
CA LEU A 53 20.69 -20.17 10.96
C LEU A 53 19.96 -20.38 12.30
N GLY A 54 20.15 -21.53 12.95
CA GLY A 54 19.58 -21.83 14.26
C GLY A 54 19.93 -20.84 15.35
N HIS A 55 21.19 -20.40 15.41
CA HIS A 55 21.66 -19.43 16.42
C HIS A 55 21.22 -18.00 16.10
N LEU A 56 21.31 -17.57 14.84
CA LEU A 56 21.04 -16.18 14.46
C LEU A 56 19.55 -15.85 14.41
N LEU A 57 18.70 -16.83 14.15
CA LEU A 57 17.28 -16.64 13.91
C LEU A 57 16.41 -17.26 15.01
N GLU A 58 16.96 -17.36 16.23
CA GLU A 58 16.19 -17.83 17.39
C GLU A 58 14.93 -16.96 17.58
N GLY A 59 13.75 -17.59 17.60
CA GLY A 59 12.47 -16.90 17.67
C GLY A 59 11.89 -16.45 16.32
N TYR A 60 12.58 -16.64 15.19
CA TYR A 60 12.02 -16.38 13.87
C TYR A 60 10.95 -17.42 13.50
N PRO A 61 9.72 -17.02 13.13
CA PRO A 61 8.61 -17.97 12.94
C PRO A 61 8.85 -19.09 11.90
N HIS A 62 9.67 -18.84 10.88
CA HIS A 62 9.95 -19.82 9.83
C HIS A 62 11.34 -20.47 9.93
N LEU A 63 12.00 -20.39 11.09
CA LEU A 63 13.34 -20.96 11.29
C LEU A 63 13.45 -22.43 10.85
N SER A 64 12.47 -23.27 11.24
CA SER A 64 12.45 -24.69 10.87
C SER A 64 12.44 -24.90 9.36
N VAL A 65 11.68 -24.10 8.61
CA VAL A 65 11.64 -24.14 7.14
C VAL A 65 13.01 -23.82 6.55
N LEU A 66 13.70 -22.80 7.07
CA LEU A 66 15.03 -22.41 6.60
C LEU A 66 16.06 -23.51 6.88
N GLN A 67 16.02 -24.12 8.07
CA GLN A 67 16.93 -25.21 8.44
C GLN A 67 16.70 -26.46 7.60
N GLU A 68 15.45 -26.87 7.38
CA GLU A 68 15.11 -28.00 6.51
C GLU A 68 15.59 -27.78 5.08
N ILE A 69 15.39 -26.57 4.52
CA ILE A 69 15.86 -26.23 3.18
C ILE A 69 17.39 -26.17 3.13
N ALA A 70 18.07 -25.70 4.16
CA ALA A 70 19.53 -25.70 4.22
C ALA A 70 20.11 -27.13 4.32
N LEU A 71 19.46 -28.02 5.09
CA LEU A 71 19.89 -29.41 5.32
C LEU A 71 19.61 -30.33 4.14
N HIS A 72 18.46 -30.17 3.50
CA HIS A 72 17.93 -31.14 2.56
C HIS A 72 17.46 -30.51 1.24
N GLY A 73 17.31 -29.19 1.18
CA GLY A 73 16.68 -28.51 0.05
C GLY A 73 15.16 -28.54 0.14
N ILE A 74 14.51 -27.90 -0.83
CA ILE A 74 13.06 -27.77 -0.84
C ILE A 74 12.41 -29.14 -1.11
N LYS A 75 11.57 -29.59 -0.18
CA LYS A 75 10.75 -30.81 -0.26
C LYS A 75 9.26 -30.45 -0.38
N PRO A 76 8.76 -30.11 -1.57
CA PRO A 76 7.37 -29.78 -1.77
C PRO A 76 6.48 -31.04 -1.79
N ASN A 77 5.22 -30.88 -1.37
CA ASN A 77 4.20 -31.90 -1.51
C ASN A 77 3.55 -31.82 -2.91
N TRP A 78 3.18 -32.99 -3.44
CA TRP A 78 2.55 -33.12 -4.75
C TRP A 78 1.26 -33.93 -4.64
N PHE A 79 0.14 -33.45 -5.21
CA PHE A 79 -1.14 -34.16 -5.16
C PHE A 79 -1.10 -35.52 -5.86
N LYS A 80 -0.25 -35.67 -6.89
CA LYS A 80 -0.02 -36.94 -7.59
C LYS A 80 1.40 -37.42 -7.29
N SER A 81 1.51 -38.39 -6.39
CA SER A 81 2.77 -39.06 -6.06
C SER A 81 3.28 -39.96 -7.20
N SER A 82 2.37 -40.48 -8.04
CA SER A 82 2.63 -41.22 -9.27
C SER A 82 2.19 -40.41 -10.50
N GLN A 83 3.13 -40.19 -11.43
CA GLN A 83 2.95 -39.28 -12.57
C GLN A 83 2.04 -39.85 -13.67
N PRO A 84 1.24 -39.01 -14.36
CA PRO A 84 0.81 -39.31 -15.72
C PRO A 84 2.05 -39.31 -16.62
N ARG A 85 2.33 -40.44 -17.29
CA ARG A 85 3.36 -40.51 -18.35
C ARG A 85 3.11 -39.38 -19.36
N GLN A 86 4.06 -38.47 -19.52
CA GLN A 86 3.99 -37.48 -20.59
C GLN A 86 4.24 -38.22 -21.91
N SER A 87 3.19 -38.52 -22.67
CA SER A 87 3.31 -39.30 -23.92
C SER A 87 4.12 -38.58 -24.99
N LYS A 88 4.18 -37.24 -24.94
CA LYS A 88 5.06 -36.37 -25.74
C LYS A 88 5.49 -35.16 -24.90
N SER A 89 6.80 -34.89 -24.88
CA SER A 89 7.35 -33.66 -24.30
C SER A 89 6.86 -32.43 -25.07
N ALA A 90 6.53 -31.33 -24.38
CA ALA A 90 6.07 -30.09 -25.00
C ALA A 90 7.16 -29.46 -25.90
N ILE A 91 6.75 -28.64 -26.87
CA ILE A 91 7.67 -27.84 -27.69
C ILE A 91 7.93 -26.52 -26.97
N ASN A 92 9.18 -26.07 -26.95
CA ASN A 92 9.54 -24.77 -26.35
C ASN A 92 8.78 -23.62 -27.03
N HIS A 93 8.51 -22.58 -26.27
CA HIS A 93 7.79 -21.42 -26.77
C HIS A 93 8.58 -20.73 -27.89
N ARG A 94 7.87 -20.10 -28.83
CA ARG A 94 8.49 -19.37 -29.94
C ARG A 94 9.47 -18.29 -29.47
N SER A 95 9.25 -17.70 -28.29
CA SER A 95 10.17 -16.72 -27.71
C SER A 95 11.53 -17.33 -27.34
N PHE A 96 11.55 -18.56 -26.82
CA PHE A 96 12.80 -19.27 -26.53
C PHE A 96 13.57 -19.57 -27.80
N VAL A 97 12.88 -20.06 -28.84
CA VAL A 97 13.49 -20.36 -30.14
C VAL A 97 14.02 -19.07 -30.81
N ARG A 98 13.28 -17.97 -30.69
CA ARG A 98 13.69 -16.66 -31.24
C ARG A 98 14.99 -16.16 -30.61
N HIS A 99 15.13 -16.26 -29.29
CA HIS A 99 16.33 -15.81 -28.57
C HIS A 99 17.20 -16.98 -28.12
N LEU A 100 17.33 -18.01 -28.96
CA LEU A 100 17.97 -19.27 -28.59
C LEU A 100 19.41 -19.08 -28.09
N SER A 101 20.21 -18.26 -28.75
CA SER A 101 21.62 -18.02 -28.35
C SER A 101 21.74 -17.42 -26.95
N ALA A 102 20.98 -16.35 -26.66
CA ALA A 102 20.95 -15.72 -25.34
C ALA A 102 20.40 -16.68 -24.26
N ALA A 103 19.40 -17.49 -24.62
CA ALA A 103 18.83 -18.49 -23.72
C ALA A 103 19.84 -19.62 -23.40
N LEU A 104 20.56 -20.12 -24.40
CA LEU A 104 21.60 -21.15 -24.23
C LEU A 104 22.77 -20.63 -23.37
N LYS A 105 23.14 -19.36 -23.53
CA LYS A 105 24.12 -18.70 -22.65
C LYS A 105 23.65 -18.70 -21.20
N SER A 106 22.40 -18.31 -20.92
CA SER A 106 21.85 -18.35 -19.56
C SER A 106 21.81 -19.76 -18.97
N ILE A 107 21.54 -20.79 -19.78
CA ILE A 107 21.58 -22.19 -19.35
C ILE A 107 23.02 -22.64 -19.08
N ARG A 108 23.97 -22.26 -19.93
CA ARG A 108 25.40 -22.52 -19.71
C ARG A 108 25.89 -21.90 -18.41
N ASP A 109 25.52 -20.65 -18.12
CA ASP A 109 25.89 -19.98 -16.88
C ASP A 109 25.35 -20.74 -15.67
N GLY A 110 24.10 -21.22 -15.73
CA GLY A 110 23.54 -22.05 -14.68
C GLY A 110 24.17 -23.45 -14.60
N GLN A 111 24.64 -24.03 -15.71
CA GLN A 111 25.39 -25.28 -15.73
C GLN A 111 26.73 -25.11 -15.00
N VAL A 112 27.50 -24.07 -15.32
CA VAL A 112 28.77 -23.73 -14.65
C VAL A 112 28.58 -23.48 -13.15
N GLN A 113 27.46 -22.86 -12.76
CA GLN A 113 27.16 -22.58 -11.35
C GLN A 113 26.57 -23.77 -10.58
N GLY A 114 26.44 -24.95 -11.20
CA GLY A 114 25.83 -26.13 -10.59
C GLY A 114 24.33 -25.98 -10.32
N LYS A 115 23.66 -25.08 -11.05
CA LYS A 115 22.22 -24.80 -10.94
C LYS A 115 21.38 -25.53 -11.97
N PHE A 116 21.99 -25.99 -13.05
CA PHE A 116 21.37 -26.89 -14.03
C PHE A 116 22.16 -28.18 -14.15
N LEU A 117 21.45 -29.31 -14.14
CA LEU A 117 21.96 -30.57 -14.64
C LEU A 117 21.61 -30.65 -16.14
N VAL A 118 22.63 -30.61 -16.99
CA VAL A 118 22.47 -30.66 -18.45
C VAL A 118 23.03 -31.98 -18.94
N VAL A 119 22.17 -32.82 -19.51
CA VAL A 119 22.52 -34.17 -19.99
C VAL A 119 21.92 -34.44 -21.36
N ASP A 120 22.32 -35.52 -22.02
CA ASP A 120 21.79 -35.93 -23.30
C ASP A 120 20.30 -36.33 -23.18
N ALA A 121 19.51 -35.98 -24.19
CA ALA A 121 18.06 -36.16 -24.17
C ALA A 121 17.61 -37.63 -24.07
N ASP A 122 18.45 -38.59 -24.48
CA ASP A 122 18.15 -40.03 -24.42
C ASP A 122 17.95 -40.53 -22.98
N LEU A 123 18.53 -39.84 -21.98
CA LEU A 123 18.32 -40.19 -20.58
C LEU A 123 16.88 -39.99 -20.11
N LEU A 124 16.07 -39.19 -20.82
CA LEU A 124 14.66 -39.03 -20.50
C LEU A 124 13.89 -40.35 -20.62
N GLU A 125 14.28 -41.24 -21.53
CA GLU A 125 13.66 -42.56 -21.69
C GLU A 125 13.96 -43.48 -20.50
N ARG A 126 15.12 -43.30 -19.86
CA ARG A 126 15.52 -44.04 -18.65
C ARG A 126 14.86 -43.46 -17.40
N TRP A 127 14.81 -42.14 -17.30
CA TRP A 127 14.21 -41.45 -16.16
C TRP A 127 12.72 -41.19 -16.40
N SER A 128 11.94 -42.28 -16.45
CA SER A 128 10.49 -42.24 -16.71
C SER A 128 9.65 -41.41 -15.74
N SER A 129 10.24 -40.96 -14.61
CA SER A 129 9.61 -40.08 -13.62
C SER A 129 9.93 -38.59 -13.82
N VAL A 130 10.57 -38.20 -14.92
CA VAL A 130 10.89 -36.81 -15.23
C VAL A 130 9.75 -36.14 -16.00
N HIS A 131 9.27 -35.01 -15.50
CA HIS A 131 8.27 -34.17 -16.15
C HIS A 131 8.94 -33.03 -16.89
N CYS A 132 8.66 -32.89 -18.19
CA CYS A 132 9.22 -31.82 -19.01
C CYS A 132 8.21 -30.69 -19.24
N SER A 133 8.58 -29.47 -18.87
CA SER A 133 7.86 -28.25 -19.21
C SER A 133 8.61 -27.46 -20.29
N PRO A 134 7.89 -26.69 -21.13
CA PRO A 134 8.54 -25.91 -22.18
C PRO A 134 9.27 -24.70 -21.60
N PHE A 135 10.40 -24.36 -22.23
CA PHE A 135 11.09 -23.11 -21.95
C PHE A 135 10.49 -21.95 -22.74
N GLY A 136 10.52 -20.76 -22.14
CA GLY A 136 10.29 -19.47 -22.75
C GLY A 136 11.47 -18.53 -22.52
N ALA A 137 11.53 -17.44 -23.28
CA ALA A 137 12.45 -16.33 -23.03
C ALA A 137 11.66 -15.03 -22.88
N VAL A 138 12.10 -14.19 -21.95
CA VAL A 138 11.58 -12.84 -21.73
C VAL A 138 12.72 -11.84 -21.75
N GLU A 139 12.53 -10.74 -22.46
CA GLU A 139 13.49 -9.65 -22.60
C GLU A 139 13.76 -9.01 -21.24
N LYS A 140 15.04 -8.75 -20.93
CA LYS A 140 15.40 -7.97 -19.75
C LYS A 140 15.22 -6.48 -20.07
N SER A 141 14.86 -5.70 -19.04
CA SER A 141 14.86 -4.25 -19.16
C SER A 141 16.31 -3.78 -19.37
N ASP A 142 16.49 -2.80 -20.26
CA ASP A 142 17.76 -2.08 -20.47
C ASP A 142 18.92 -2.92 -21.04
N VAL A 143 18.63 -4.12 -21.56
CA VAL A 143 19.62 -5.00 -22.23
C VAL A 143 19.04 -5.52 -23.53
N ASP A 144 19.84 -5.55 -24.59
CA ASP A 144 19.48 -6.13 -25.88
C ASP A 144 19.10 -7.62 -25.68
N PRO A 145 17.88 -8.05 -26.08
CA PRO A 145 17.44 -9.44 -25.94
C PRO A 145 18.26 -10.44 -26.76
N ASP A 146 19.03 -10.00 -27.76
CA ASP A 146 19.97 -10.87 -28.46
C ASP A 146 21.25 -11.11 -27.64
N THR A 147 21.52 -10.24 -26.67
CA THR A 147 22.65 -10.38 -25.73
C THR A 147 22.26 -11.14 -24.47
N GLU A 148 21.11 -10.81 -23.87
CA GLU A 148 20.67 -11.44 -22.63
C GLU A 148 19.13 -11.50 -22.52
N VAL A 149 18.64 -12.69 -22.15
CA VAL A 149 17.22 -12.92 -21.84
C VAL A 149 17.07 -13.55 -20.47
N ARG A 150 15.89 -13.41 -19.89
CA ARG A 150 15.45 -14.22 -18.75
C ARG A 150 14.81 -15.49 -19.29
N VAL A 151 15.49 -16.63 -19.13
CA VAL A 151 14.90 -17.94 -19.39
C VAL A 151 13.81 -18.21 -18.36
N ILE A 152 12.62 -18.60 -18.83
CA ILE A 152 11.47 -18.94 -18.00
C ILE A 152 11.11 -20.39 -18.23
N HIS A 153 10.84 -21.09 -17.15
CA HIS A 153 10.28 -22.43 -17.20
C HIS A 153 8.75 -22.31 -17.14
N ASP A 154 8.02 -22.67 -18.19
CA ASP A 154 6.56 -22.63 -18.18
C ASP A 154 5.98 -23.84 -17.45
N LEU A 155 6.18 -23.83 -16.13
CA LEU A 155 5.74 -24.86 -15.20
C LEU A 155 4.22 -24.82 -14.94
N SER A 156 3.50 -23.94 -15.64
CA SER A 156 2.03 -23.89 -15.69
C SER A 156 1.46 -24.56 -16.94
N PHE A 157 2.32 -25.18 -17.77
CA PHE A 157 1.92 -25.90 -18.97
C PHE A 157 2.22 -27.41 -18.87
N PRO A 158 1.32 -28.29 -19.39
CA PRO A 158 -0.03 -27.97 -19.86
C PRO A 158 -0.99 -27.78 -18.69
N ALA A 159 -1.95 -26.88 -18.83
CA ALA A 159 -2.94 -26.60 -17.79
C ALA A 159 -3.71 -27.88 -17.38
N GLY A 160 -3.90 -28.06 -16.07
CA GLY A 160 -4.51 -29.24 -15.44
C GLY A 160 -3.53 -30.39 -15.14
N PHE A 161 -2.33 -30.38 -15.73
CA PHE A 161 -1.33 -31.44 -15.57
C PHE A 161 0.09 -30.89 -15.37
N SER A 162 0.27 -29.58 -15.24
CA SER A 162 1.58 -28.94 -15.12
C SER A 162 2.20 -29.15 -13.74
N THR A 163 3.49 -28.85 -13.59
CA THR A 163 4.16 -28.86 -12.29
C THR A 163 3.44 -27.97 -11.28
N ASN A 164 2.97 -26.79 -11.68
CA ASN A 164 2.23 -25.87 -10.80
C ASN A 164 0.82 -26.35 -10.45
N ASP A 165 0.17 -27.13 -11.32
CA ASP A 165 -1.15 -27.73 -11.02
C ASP A 165 -1.04 -28.89 -10.02
N ASN A 166 0.11 -29.58 -10.02
CA ASN A 166 0.35 -30.72 -9.13
C ASN A 166 0.96 -30.33 -7.79
N LEU A 167 1.48 -29.11 -7.64
CA LEU A 167 1.99 -28.60 -6.38
C LEU A 167 0.84 -28.46 -5.37
N ASP A 168 0.96 -29.14 -4.25
CA ASP A 168 0.10 -28.89 -3.10
C ASP A 168 0.49 -27.54 -2.48
N LYS A 169 -0.42 -26.57 -2.54
CA LYS A 169 -0.16 -25.21 -2.06
C LYS A 169 -0.15 -25.11 -0.54
N ASP A 170 -0.67 -26.12 0.16
CA ASP A 170 -0.71 -26.14 1.63
C ASP A 170 0.67 -26.40 2.23
N CYS A 171 1.63 -26.91 1.44
CA CYS A 171 3.03 -27.05 1.88
C CYS A 171 3.85 -25.75 1.78
N LEU A 172 3.27 -24.67 1.25
CA LEU A 172 3.99 -23.41 1.07
C LEU A 172 4.05 -22.62 2.40
N PRO A 173 5.17 -21.95 2.70
CA PRO A 173 5.25 -21.11 3.89
C PRO A 173 4.19 -20.00 3.89
N ASP A 174 3.55 -19.79 5.04
CA ASP A 174 2.58 -18.72 5.20
C ASP A 174 3.28 -17.37 5.37
N ILE A 175 3.50 -16.68 4.26
CA ILE A 175 4.12 -15.35 4.22
C ILE A 175 3.08 -14.28 3.91
N ASN A 176 2.96 -13.34 4.86
CA ASN A 176 2.20 -12.10 4.73
C ASN A 176 3.10 -10.99 4.19
N TYR A 177 2.76 -10.46 3.01
CA TYR A 177 3.50 -9.35 2.43
C TYR A 177 2.97 -8.02 2.98
N GLU A 178 3.89 -7.20 3.46
CA GLU A 178 3.56 -5.85 3.93
C GLU A 178 3.52 -4.88 2.76
N TYR A 179 2.53 -3.99 2.79
CA TYR A 179 2.36 -3.01 1.75
C TYR A 179 3.36 -1.86 1.88
N VAL A 180 3.65 -1.18 0.78
CA VAL A 180 4.61 -0.06 0.71
C VAL A 180 4.29 1.10 1.67
N ILE A 181 3.06 1.17 2.20
CA ILE A 181 2.63 2.12 3.24
C ILE A 181 3.54 2.09 4.47
N VAL A 182 4.12 0.94 4.82
CA VAL A 182 5.02 0.81 5.98
C VAL A 182 6.24 1.74 5.85
N LEU A 183 6.75 1.93 4.63
CA LEU A 183 7.87 2.85 4.35
C LEU A 183 7.47 4.32 4.61
N ALA A 184 6.27 4.72 4.18
CA ALA A 184 5.74 6.06 4.42
C ALA A 184 5.56 6.34 5.93
N ILE A 185 5.00 5.37 6.66
CA ILE A 185 4.83 5.44 8.12
C ILE A 185 6.19 5.59 8.81
N ARG A 186 7.21 4.83 8.39
CA ARG A 186 8.56 4.91 8.96
C ARG A 186 9.17 6.30 8.76
N ILE A 187 9.05 6.88 7.56
CA ILE A 187 9.57 8.22 7.26
C ILE A 187 8.89 9.25 8.17
N GLU A 188 7.55 9.29 8.21
CA GLU A 188 6.81 10.25 9.06
C GLU A 188 7.10 10.06 10.55
N PHE A 189 7.28 8.82 11.01
CA PHE A 189 7.70 8.53 12.38
C PHE A 189 9.07 9.13 12.71
N LEU A 190 10.06 8.93 11.84
CA LEU A 190 11.41 9.46 12.05
C LEU A 190 11.43 10.98 11.99
N VAL A 191 10.68 11.62 11.07
CA VAL A 191 10.59 13.09 10.99
C VAL A 191 10.03 13.64 12.31
N LYS A 192 9.00 12.99 12.86
CA LYS A 192 8.40 13.42 14.13
C LYS A 192 9.34 13.22 15.32
N LYS A 193 10.10 12.13 15.34
CA LYS A 193 11.02 11.80 16.44
C LYS A 193 12.31 12.63 16.38
N PHE A 194 12.79 12.96 15.19
CA PHE A 194 14.07 13.64 14.94
C PHE A 194 13.89 14.82 13.96
N PRO A 195 13.22 15.92 14.37
CA PRO A 195 12.77 16.98 13.45
C PRO A 195 13.90 17.75 12.75
N ASN A 196 15.12 17.72 13.28
CA ASN A 196 16.28 18.43 12.75
C ASN A 196 17.30 17.51 12.08
N CYS A 197 16.98 16.23 11.91
CA CYS A 197 17.90 15.25 11.34
C CYS A 197 17.45 14.86 9.93
N ILE A 198 18.43 14.54 9.10
CA ILE A 198 18.17 14.04 7.74
C ILE A 198 17.77 12.57 7.84
N ILE A 199 16.74 12.18 7.10
CA ILE A 199 16.34 10.77 6.97
C ILE A 199 16.81 10.29 5.62
N ARG A 200 17.49 9.15 5.59
CA ARG A 200 17.97 8.54 4.36
C ARG A 200 17.34 7.19 4.13
N ILE A 201 17.23 6.84 2.86
CA ILE A 201 16.76 5.55 2.37
C ILE A 201 17.90 4.87 1.61
N LEU A 202 18.02 3.56 1.79
CA LEU A 202 18.92 2.70 1.03
C LEU A 202 18.13 1.50 0.50
N LYS A 203 18.48 1.09 -0.71
CA LYS A 203 17.99 -0.12 -1.37
C LYS A 203 19.14 -1.12 -1.55
N GLY A 204 18.95 -2.33 -1.04
CA GLY A 204 19.75 -3.52 -1.34
C GLY A 204 18.99 -4.52 -2.22
N ASP A 205 19.73 -5.39 -2.91
CA ASP A 205 19.18 -6.46 -3.76
C ASP A 205 19.96 -7.76 -3.50
N VAL A 206 19.23 -8.87 -3.37
CA VAL A 206 19.82 -10.20 -3.28
C VAL A 206 20.10 -10.76 -4.68
N LYS A 207 21.38 -10.96 -4.98
CA LYS A 207 21.84 -11.55 -6.23
C LYS A 207 21.33 -12.99 -6.38
N GLY A 208 20.48 -13.21 -7.37
CA GLY A 208 20.00 -14.55 -7.70
C GLY A 208 19.11 -15.18 -6.63
N ALA A 209 18.42 -14.38 -5.81
CA ALA A 209 17.40 -14.76 -4.81
C ALA A 209 16.96 -16.24 -4.80
N PHE A 210 16.06 -16.65 -5.69
CA PHE A 210 15.50 -18.00 -5.73
C PHE A 210 16.56 -19.10 -5.96
N ARG A 211 17.64 -18.78 -6.67
CA ARG A 211 18.70 -19.74 -7.04
C ARG A 211 19.54 -20.20 -5.85
N HIS A 212 19.48 -19.50 -4.71
CA HIS A 212 20.14 -19.97 -3.48
C HIS A 212 19.43 -21.18 -2.86
N LEU A 213 18.14 -21.35 -3.15
CA LEU A 213 17.34 -22.43 -2.60
C LEU A 213 17.35 -23.62 -3.56
N MET A 214 18.07 -24.66 -3.20
CA MET A 214 18.15 -25.88 -4.01
C MET A 214 16.94 -26.77 -3.76
N THR A 215 16.41 -27.38 -4.81
CA THR A 215 15.34 -28.37 -4.71
C THR A 215 15.95 -29.70 -4.27
N HIS A 216 15.32 -30.40 -3.33
CA HIS A 216 15.79 -31.72 -2.88
C HIS A 216 15.87 -32.70 -4.08
N ALA A 217 16.88 -33.56 -4.09
CA ALA A 217 17.27 -34.38 -5.25
C ALA A 217 16.10 -35.21 -5.82
N GLN A 218 15.27 -35.81 -4.97
CA GLN A 218 14.08 -36.56 -5.41
C GLN A 218 13.04 -35.72 -6.18
N HIS A 219 12.97 -34.41 -5.91
CA HIS A 219 11.92 -33.52 -6.44
C HIS A 219 12.35 -32.74 -7.70
N VAL A 220 13.64 -32.71 -8.05
CA VAL A 220 14.11 -32.00 -9.26
C VAL A 220 13.51 -32.56 -10.54
N ARG A 221 13.02 -33.81 -10.51
CA ARG A 221 12.32 -34.47 -11.62
C ARG A 221 11.11 -33.70 -12.16
N TRP A 222 10.56 -32.78 -11.38
CA TRP A 222 9.45 -31.89 -11.77
C TRP A 222 9.88 -30.60 -12.47
N MET A 223 11.19 -30.36 -12.55
CA MET A 223 11.78 -29.10 -12.98
C MET A 223 12.64 -29.29 -14.24
N ALA A 224 12.24 -30.19 -15.14
CA ALA A 224 12.99 -30.48 -16.36
C ALA A 224 12.38 -29.81 -17.59
N GLY A 225 13.21 -29.52 -18.59
CA GLY A 225 12.81 -29.05 -19.91
C GLY A 225 13.75 -29.60 -20.98
N LEU A 226 13.26 -29.66 -22.23
CA LEU A 226 13.97 -30.31 -23.33
C LEU A 226 14.36 -29.29 -24.41
N ILE A 227 15.63 -29.27 -24.79
CA ILE A 227 16.17 -28.49 -25.91
C ILE A 227 16.54 -29.46 -27.02
N ARG A 228 15.59 -29.68 -27.94
CA ARG A 228 15.72 -30.66 -29.02
C ARG A 228 16.86 -30.30 -29.97
N GLU A 229 17.01 -29.00 -30.24
CA GLU A 229 18.03 -28.40 -31.11
C GLU A 229 19.46 -28.66 -30.63
N ARG A 230 19.64 -29.11 -29.38
CA ARG A 230 20.95 -29.42 -28.78
C ARG A 230 21.02 -30.84 -28.19
N ASN A 231 20.01 -31.67 -28.46
CA ASN A 231 19.86 -32.99 -27.84
C ASN A 231 20.11 -32.94 -26.33
N ALA A 232 19.51 -31.97 -25.63
CA ALA A 232 19.80 -31.68 -24.24
C ALA A 232 18.53 -31.72 -23.37
N LEU A 233 18.57 -32.56 -22.34
CA LEU A 233 17.66 -32.53 -21.21
C LEU A 233 18.27 -31.62 -20.14
N VAL A 234 17.54 -30.59 -19.73
CA VAL A 234 17.97 -29.60 -18.74
C VAL A 234 17.07 -29.75 -17.52
N ILE A 235 17.66 -30.06 -16.37
CA ILE A 235 16.96 -30.16 -15.09
C ILE A 235 17.40 -29.00 -14.20
N ASP A 236 16.44 -28.22 -13.74
CA ASP A 236 16.71 -27.14 -12.80
C ASP A 236 16.86 -27.70 -11.38
N LEU A 237 18.02 -27.42 -10.79
CA LEU A 237 18.41 -27.90 -9.47
C LEU A 237 18.06 -26.91 -8.37
N ALA A 238 17.74 -25.65 -8.71
CA ALA A 238 17.28 -24.67 -7.74
C ALA A 238 15.83 -24.29 -7.96
N ALA A 239 15.25 -23.47 -7.07
CA ALA A 239 13.91 -22.94 -7.27
C ALA A 239 13.87 -22.11 -8.58
N PRO A 240 13.10 -22.55 -9.60
CA PRO A 240 13.15 -21.93 -10.93
C PRO A 240 12.20 -20.73 -11.03
N PHE A 241 12.46 -19.84 -11.98
CA PHE A 241 11.47 -18.87 -12.42
C PHE A 241 10.33 -19.57 -13.16
N GLY A 242 9.09 -19.29 -12.74
CA GLY A 242 7.88 -19.91 -13.28
C GLY A 242 7.25 -20.97 -12.37
N TRP A 243 7.97 -21.45 -11.34
CA TRP A 243 7.38 -22.31 -10.31
C TRP A 243 6.62 -21.47 -9.28
N SER A 244 5.39 -21.86 -8.97
CA SER A 244 4.54 -21.16 -8.00
C SER A 244 5.06 -21.23 -6.56
N GLY A 245 5.90 -22.23 -6.24
CA GLY A 245 6.55 -22.35 -4.93
C GLY A 245 7.73 -21.40 -4.72
N SER A 246 8.47 -21.05 -5.79
CA SER A 246 9.73 -20.27 -5.67
C SER A 246 9.56 -18.97 -4.87
N PRO A 247 8.54 -18.12 -5.12
CA PRO A 247 8.38 -16.87 -4.38
C PRO A 247 8.09 -17.09 -2.89
N LYS A 248 7.26 -18.08 -2.53
CA LYS A 248 6.85 -18.31 -1.13
C LYS A 248 7.98 -18.89 -0.28
N PHE A 249 8.72 -19.88 -0.81
CA PHE A 249 9.90 -20.41 -0.12
C PHE A 249 10.99 -19.36 0.04
N TYR A 250 11.24 -18.56 -0.99
CA TYR A 250 12.24 -17.50 -0.88
C TYR A 250 11.82 -16.36 0.04
N ALA A 251 10.53 -15.98 0.04
CA ALA A 251 10.06 -14.92 0.94
C ALA A 251 10.29 -15.28 2.42
N ALA A 252 10.30 -16.56 2.80
CA ALA A 252 10.73 -16.97 4.14
C ALA A 252 12.19 -16.62 4.45
N PHE A 253 13.10 -16.73 3.47
CA PHE A 253 14.51 -16.33 3.61
C PHE A 253 14.68 -14.81 3.53
N GLY A 254 14.00 -14.13 2.61
CA GLY A 254 14.00 -12.66 2.52
C GLY A 254 13.52 -12.02 3.82
N ARG A 255 12.39 -12.47 4.36
CA ARG A 255 11.85 -12.01 5.65
C ARG A 255 12.80 -12.30 6.81
N ALA A 256 13.54 -13.42 6.78
CA ALA A 256 14.55 -13.71 7.81
C ALA A 256 15.69 -12.69 7.82
N ILE A 257 16.12 -12.20 6.65
CA ILE A 257 17.13 -11.14 6.54
C ILE A 257 16.63 -9.85 7.19
N SER A 258 15.45 -9.36 6.80
CA SER A 258 14.87 -8.15 7.40
C SER A 258 14.61 -8.32 8.89
N TRP A 259 14.12 -9.50 9.31
CA TRP A 259 13.86 -9.81 10.71
C TRP A 259 15.15 -9.72 11.53
N LEU A 260 16.26 -10.32 11.05
CA LEU A 260 17.55 -10.27 11.72
C LEU A 260 18.09 -8.84 11.82
N VAL A 261 17.97 -8.05 10.75
CA VAL A 261 18.36 -6.63 10.79
C VAL A 261 17.52 -5.88 11.83
N ALA A 262 16.21 -6.13 11.88
CA ALA A 262 15.29 -5.48 12.81
C ALA A 262 15.44 -5.92 14.28
N GLN A 263 16.17 -7.00 14.57
CA GLN A 263 16.57 -7.37 15.94
C GLN A 263 17.83 -6.64 16.41
N ASN A 264 18.55 -5.97 15.51
CA ASN A 264 19.81 -5.30 15.83
C ASN A 264 19.61 -3.78 15.96
N SER A 265 20.54 -3.15 16.68
CA SER A 265 20.66 -1.71 16.88
C SER A 265 22.13 -1.34 16.89
N PRO A 266 22.52 -0.04 16.80
CA PRO A 266 23.91 0.35 16.97
C PRO A 266 24.55 -0.23 18.24
N ALA A 267 23.84 -0.23 19.37
CA ALA A 267 24.31 -0.79 20.63
C ALA A 267 24.56 -2.32 20.60
N SER A 268 23.92 -3.06 19.68
CA SER A 268 24.12 -4.51 19.57
C SER A 268 25.23 -4.90 18.60
N VAL A 269 25.70 -3.97 17.76
CA VAL A 269 26.69 -4.25 16.70
C VAL A 269 27.95 -3.40 16.79
N ALA A 270 27.97 -2.38 17.64
CA ALA A 270 29.08 -1.46 17.88
C ALA A 270 29.07 -0.93 19.32
N ASP A 271 30.11 -0.19 19.70
CA ASP A 271 30.17 0.53 20.97
C ASP A 271 29.33 1.82 20.86
N SER A 272 28.05 1.73 21.21
CA SER A 272 27.07 2.81 21.11
C SER A 272 25.97 2.64 22.17
N ASP A 273 25.44 3.75 22.67
CA ASP A 273 24.28 3.76 23.58
C ASP A 273 22.92 3.74 22.84
N ASP A 274 22.91 3.81 21.49
CA ASP A 274 21.67 3.78 20.71
C ASP A 274 21.10 2.35 20.62
N THR A 275 20.14 2.08 21.50
CA THR A 275 19.39 0.83 21.57
C THR A 275 18.18 0.79 20.62
N THR A 276 17.96 1.83 19.81
CA THR A 276 16.84 1.86 18.86
C THR A 276 17.09 0.85 17.73
N PRO A 277 16.22 -0.16 17.54
CA PRO A 277 16.41 -1.14 16.48
C PRO A 277 16.45 -0.52 15.09
N PHE A 278 17.17 -1.16 14.18
CA PHE A 278 17.16 -0.81 12.77
C PHE A 278 15.80 -1.12 12.15
N PHE A 279 15.40 -0.32 11.16
CA PHE A 279 14.28 -0.59 10.30
C PHE A 279 14.75 -1.35 9.07
N ALA A 280 14.12 -2.49 8.82
CA ALA A 280 14.30 -3.25 7.59
C ALA A 280 12.95 -3.66 7.03
N TYR A 281 12.83 -3.53 5.72
CA TYR A 281 11.69 -3.98 4.94
C TYR A 281 12.19 -4.79 3.75
N GLU A 282 11.53 -5.89 3.43
CA GLU A 282 11.77 -6.63 2.19
C GLU A 282 10.54 -6.72 1.32
N TRP A 283 10.79 -6.74 0.01
CA TRP A 283 9.82 -7.16 -0.98
C TRP A 283 10.49 -8.14 -1.93
N VAL A 284 10.27 -9.42 -1.67
CA VAL A 284 10.97 -10.50 -2.38
C VAL A 284 12.49 -10.31 -2.23
N ASP A 285 13.20 -9.91 -3.29
CA ASP A 285 14.65 -9.76 -3.37
C ASP A 285 15.15 -8.34 -3.07
N ASP A 286 14.26 -7.36 -3.07
CA ASP A 286 14.55 -5.98 -2.71
C ASP A 286 14.49 -5.80 -1.19
N HIS A 287 15.55 -5.23 -0.60
CA HIS A 287 15.60 -4.83 0.81
C HIS A 287 15.72 -3.31 0.93
N ILE A 288 15.01 -2.71 1.87
CA ILE A 288 14.94 -1.27 2.08
C ILE A 288 15.23 -0.95 3.54
N LEU A 289 16.20 -0.06 3.73
CA LEU A 289 16.50 0.55 5.03
C LEU A 289 16.07 2.01 5.01
N ILE A 290 15.51 2.50 6.11
CA ILE A 290 15.12 3.90 6.30
C ILE A 290 15.55 4.31 7.70
N GLU A 291 16.58 5.14 7.76
CA GLU A 291 17.25 5.52 9.00
C GLU A 291 17.52 7.01 9.07
N VAL A 292 17.67 7.48 10.30
CA VAL A 292 18.10 8.85 10.60
C VAL A 292 19.62 8.94 10.48
N ASP A 293 20.12 10.01 9.84
CA ASP A 293 21.53 10.29 9.63
C ASP A 293 22.13 10.91 10.89
N ILE A 294 22.49 10.04 11.83
CA ILE A 294 23.12 10.39 13.12
C ILE A 294 24.30 9.44 13.32
N GLU A 295 25.47 10.02 13.61
CA GLU A 295 26.69 9.28 13.90
C GLU A 295 26.99 8.20 12.84
N ASN A 296 27.23 6.96 13.24
CA ASN A 296 27.52 5.83 12.36
C ASN A 296 26.29 4.94 12.08
N ARG A 297 25.07 5.38 12.43
CA ARG A 297 23.86 4.54 12.35
C ARG A 297 23.60 4.02 10.94
N LEU A 298 23.82 4.84 9.91
CA LEU A 298 23.62 4.45 8.51
C LEU A 298 24.61 3.36 8.07
N GLU A 299 25.89 3.52 8.43
CA GLU A 299 26.95 2.54 8.13
C GLU A 299 26.67 1.21 8.82
N LEU A 300 26.32 1.25 10.10
CA LEU A 300 25.99 0.06 10.88
C LEU A 300 24.76 -0.65 10.31
N ALA A 301 23.70 0.08 9.96
CA ALA A 301 22.49 -0.52 9.38
C ALA A 301 22.78 -1.20 8.03
N GLU A 302 23.54 -0.56 7.15
CA GLU A 302 23.95 -1.15 5.87
C GLU A 302 24.84 -2.38 6.08
N ALA A 303 25.83 -2.28 6.99
CA ALA A 303 26.69 -3.40 7.32
C ALA A 303 25.87 -4.56 7.88
N THR A 304 24.94 -4.33 8.81
CA THR A 304 24.06 -5.37 9.35
C THR A 304 23.24 -6.05 8.25
N LEU A 305 22.69 -5.31 7.29
CA LEU A 305 21.97 -5.88 6.15
C LEU A 305 22.87 -6.79 5.30
N ARG A 306 24.08 -6.30 4.96
CA ARG A 306 25.06 -7.08 4.18
C ARG A 306 25.47 -8.35 4.93
N HIS A 307 25.77 -8.27 6.22
CA HIS A 307 26.12 -9.43 7.03
C HIS A 307 24.94 -10.42 7.16
N ALA A 308 23.71 -9.94 7.31
CA ALA A 308 22.53 -10.79 7.35
C ALA A 308 22.33 -11.54 6.02
N MET A 309 22.49 -10.87 4.87
CA MET A 309 22.44 -11.52 3.55
C MET A 309 23.51 -12.62 3.41
N LEU A 310 24.74 -12.36 3.88
CA LEU A 310 25.83 -13.33 3.82
C LEU A 310 25.60 -14.52 4.74
N ALA A 311 25.13 -14.27 5.97
CA ALA A 311 24.87 -15.31 6.95
C ALA A 311 23.71 -16.23 6.54
N ILE A 312 22.65 -15.66 5.95
CA ILE A 312 21.42 -16.40 5.65
C ILE A 312 21.49 -17.11 4.28
N LEU A 313 22.11 -16.50 3.27
CA LEU A 313 22.13 -17.01 1.89
C LEU A 313 23.53 -17.38 1.37
N GLY A 314 24.58 -17.08 2.14
CA GLY A 314 25.97 -17.38 1.80
C GLY A 314 26.68 -16.26 1.03
N PRO A 315 27.98 -16.43 0.70
CA PRO A 315 28.87 -15.36 0.24
C PRO A 315 28.55 -14.76 -1.13
N ARG A 316 27.62 -15.35 -1.89
CA ARG A 316 27.25 -14.91 -3.25
C ARG A 316 25.91 -14.16 -3.29
N SER A 317 25.35 -13.82 -2.14
CA SER A 317 24.01 -13.26 -2.02
C SER A 317 23.94 -11.76 -2.28
N ILE A 318 25.02 -11.00 -2.07
CA ILE A 318 25.02 -9.55 -2.27
C ILE A 318 25.11 -9.21 -3.76
N ASN A 319 24.25 -8.29 -4.22
CA ASN A 319 24.34 -7.71 -5.54
C ASN A 319 24.94 -6.29 -5.51
N GLU A 320 26.27 -6.20 -5.52
CA GLU A 320 26.97 -4.90 -5.41
C GLU A 320 26.54 -3.89 -6.46
N ALA A 321 26.31 -4.33 -7.71
CA ALA A 321 25.90 -3.46 -8.81
C ALA A 321 24.49 -2.87 -8.63
N LYS A 322 23.69 -3.42 -7.71
CA LYS A 322 22.32 -2.98 -7.44
C LYS A 322 22.10 -2.49 -6.01
N PHE A 323 23.16 -2.40 -5.21
CA PHE A 323 23.11 -1.68 -3.95
C PHE A 323 23.18 -0.18 -4.23
N SER A 324 22.20 0.58 -3.74
CA SER A 324 22.26 2.04 -3.81
C SER A 324 23.09 2.60 -2.66
N GLY A 325 23.74 3.75 -2.85
CA GLY A 325 24.17 4.57 -1.72
C GLY A 325 22.97 5.15 -0.95
N TRP A 326 23.20 5.57 0.29
CA TRP A 326 22.20 6.28 1.09
C TRP A 326 21.82 7.63 0.46
N SER A 327 20.52 7.84 0.22
CA SER A 327 20.00 9.07 -0.40
C SER A 327 18.76 9.57 0.33
N THR A 328 18.45 10.85 0.17
CA THR A 328 17.14 11.42 0.57
C THR A 328 16.08 11.25 -0.51
N ARG A 329 16.51 10.98 -1.76
CA ARG A 329 15.62 10.70 -2.90
C ARG A 329 16.06 9.42 -3.61
N LEU A 330 15.19 8.40 -3.66
CA LEU A 330 15.55 7.09 -4.21
C LEU A 330 14.38 6.41 -4.92
N LYS A 331 14.67 5.75 -6.05
CA LYS A 331 13.72 4.85 -6.74
C LYS A 331 13.75 3.46 -6.10
N ALA A 332 12.71 3.08 -5.37
CA ALA A 332 12.59 1.78 -4.71
C ALA A 332 11.17 1.21 -4.89
N LEU A 333 11.05 -0.10 -5.13
CA LEU A 333 9.79 -0.80 -5.46
C LEU A 333 9.04 -0.17 -6.65
N GLY A 334 9.82 0.38 -7.58
CA GLY A 334 9.34 1.13 -8.73
C GLY A 334 8.94 2.57 -8.43
N LEU A 335 8.82 3.00 -7.18
CA LEU A 335 8.36 4.34 -6.78
C LEU A 335 9.52 5.26 -6.43
N VAL A 336 9.36 6.57 -6.59
CA VAL A 336 10.35 7.57 -6.19
C VAL A 336 9.96 8.12 -4.82
N TRP A 337 10.80 7.88 -3.83
CA TRP A 337 10.63 8.34 -2.45
C TRP A 337 11.47 9.58 -2.23
N ASP A 338 10.90 10.63 -1.61
CA ASP A 338 11.62 11.81 -1.16
C ASP A 338 11.39 12.00 0.34
N THR A 339 12.43 11.84 1.14
CA THR A 339 12.38 11.91 2.60
C THR A 339 12.42 13.34 3.13
N VAL A 340 12.88 14.31 2.33
CA VAL A 340 12.98 15.73 2.70
C VAL A 340 11.64 16.42 2.47
N HIS A 341 11.10 16.29 1.27
CA HIS A 341 9.78 16.82 0.92
C HIS A 341 8.65 15.96 1.50
N ARG A 342 8.98 14.73 1.92
CA ARG A 342 8.03 13.72 2.43
C ARG A 342 6.97 13.42 1.39
N THR A 343 7.43 13.04 0.21
CA THR A 343 6.57 12.73 -0.92
C THR A 343 6.90 11.40 -1.60
N LEU A 344 5.93 10.89 -2.34
CA LEU A 344 5.99 9.68 -3.13
C LEU A 344 5.55 9.98 -4.56
N SER A 345 6.33 9.58 -5.56
CA SER A 345 5.99 9.80 -6.96
C SER A 345 6.00 8.50 -7.75
N ILE A 346 5.09 8.40 -8.70
CA ILE A 346 5.19 7.41 -9.77
C ILE A 346 6.20 7.94 -10.81
N PRO A 347 7.19 7.15 -11.24
CA PRO A 347 8.13 7.60 -12.28
C PRO A 347 7.43 7.92 -13.60
N GLU A 348 7.87 8.97 -14.25
CA GLU A 348 7.37 9.42 -15.57
C GLU A 348 7.42 8.31 -16.62
N ASP A 349 8.50 7.51 -16.64
CA ASP A 349 8.64 6.34 -17.54
C ASP A 349 7.50 5.32 -17.42
N LYS A 350 6.88 5.22 -16.23
CA LYS A 350 5.74 4.33 -15.98
C LYS A 350 4.42 4.96 -16.40
N ILE A 351 4.29 6.27 -16.23
CA ILE A 351 3.13 7.06 -16.65
C ILE A 351 3.02 7.01 -18.18
N ASP A 352 4.10 7.37 -18.88
CA ASP A 352 4.18 7.35 -20.35
C ASP A 352 3.87 5.97 -20.92
N LYS A 353 4.44 4.94 -20.30
CA LYS A 353 4.18 3.55 -20.69
C LYS A 353 2.71 3.15 -20.48
N GLY A 354 2.06 3.67 -19.44
CA GLY A 354 0.63 3.49 -19.20
C GLY A 354 -0.20 4.17 -20.29
N ILE A 355 0.07 5.44 -20.57
CA ILE A 355 -0.62 6.23 -21.60
C ILE A 355 -0.47 5.56 -22.97
N ALA A 356 0.75 5.21 -23.37
CA ALA A 356 1.03 4.58 -24.66
C ALA A 356 0.26 3.26 -24.85
N ARG A 357 0.13 2.45 -23.79
CA ARG A 357 -0.67 1.20 -23.83
C ARG A 357 -2.16 1.47 -23.98
N ILE A 358 -2.68 2.49 -23.32
CA ILE A 358 -4.08 2.87 -23.42
C ILE A 358 -4.39 3.39 -24.83
N ASP A 359 -3.55 4.29 -25.33
CA ASP A 359 -3.73 4.92 -26.65
C ASP A 359 -3.67 3.88 -27.78
N ASP A 360 -2.76 2.90 -27.70
CA ASP A 360 -2.73 1.76 -28.62
C ASP A 360 -4.03 0.95 -28.59
N LEU A 361 -4.56 0.63 -27.40
CA LEU A 361 -5.80 -0.14 -27.27
C LEU A 361 -7.02 0.61 -27.78
N LEU A 362 -7.13 1.90 -27.46
CA LEU A 362 -8.20 2.76 -27.94
C LEU A 362 -8.17 2.92 -29.46
N THR A 363 -6.96 3.04 -30.04
CA THR A 363 -6.77 3.15 -31.49
C THR A 363 -7.14 1.85 -32.20
N ARG A 364 -6.71 0.70 -31.68
CA ARG A 364 -7.01 -0.61 -32.28
C ARG A 364 -8.48 -1.01 -32.14
N GLY A 365 -9.14 -0.62 -31.06
CA GLY A 365 -10.52 -1.05 -30.72
C GLY A 365 -10.66 -2.55 -30.41
N LEU A 366 -9.56 -3.31 -30.51
CA LEU A 366 -9.46 -4.74 -30.28
C LEU A 366 -8.37 -4.99 -29.25
N ALA A 367 -8.63 -5.90 -28.30
CA ALA A 367 -7.65 -6.27 -27.28
C ALA A 367 -7.56 -7.79 -27.14
N THR A 368 -6.39 -8.27 -26.72
CA THR A 368 -6.20 -9.64 -26.24
C THR A 368 -6.37 -9.70 -24.72
N LYS A 369 -6.51 -10.91 -24.16
CA LYS A 369 -6.49 -11.08 -22.69
C LYS A 369 -5.19 -10.55 -22.08
N ASN A 370 -4.05 -10.79 -22.73
CA ASN A 370 -2.74 -10.29 -22.30
C ASN A 370 -2.67 -8.74 -22.30
N ASP A 371 -3.35 -8.08 -23.24
CA ASP A 371 -3.43 -6.62 -23.25
C ASP A 371 -4.17 -6.10 -22.01
N LEU A 372 -5.31 -6.73 -21.67
CA LEU A 372 -6.07 -6.39 -20.46
C LEU A 372 -5.26 -6.69 -19.19
N GLU A 373 -4.54 -7.81 -19.13
CA GLU A 373 -3.65 -8.16 -18.02
C GLU A 373 -2.55 -7.09 -17.81
N LYS A 374 -1.95 -6.58 -18.89
CA LYS A 374 -0.95 -5.49 -18.84
C LYS A 374 -1.54 -4.17 -18.33
N ILE A 375 -2.74 -3.79 -18.79
CA ILE A 375 -3.41 -2.57 -18.33
C ILE A 375 -3.80 -2.69 -16.86
N ILE A 376 -4.45 -3.81 -16.48
CA ILE A 376 -4.81 -4.08 -15.08
C ILE A 376 -3.57 -4.07 -14.20
N GLY A 377 -2.46 -4.65 -14.65
CA GLY A 377 -1.18 -4.58 -13.93
C GLY A 377 -0.69 -3.15 -13.72
N SER A 378 -0.81 -2.28 -14.73
CA SER A 378 -0.43 -0.87 -14.65
C SER A 378 -1.34 -0.08 -13.70
N LEU A 379 -2.64 -0.32 -13.77
CA LEU A 379 -3.64 0.21 -12.84
C LEU A 379 -3.34 -0.21 -11.39
N ARG A 380 -3.10 -1.51 -11.14
CA ARG A 380 -2.81 -2.06 -9.80
C ARG A 380 -1.60 -1.35 -9.19
N TYR A 381 -0.59 -1.13 -10.01
CA TYR A 381 0.60 -0.40 -9.60
C TYR A 381 0.29 1.04 -9.17
N ILE A 382 -0.55 1.77 -9.91
CA ILE A 382 -0.95 3.14 -9.54
C ILE A 382 -1.80 3.15 -8.26
N THR A 383 -2.64 2.16 -8.03
CA THR A 383 -3.40 2.07 -6.77
C THR A 383 -2.55 1.88 -5.51
N LEU A 384 -1.26 1.54 -5.66
CA LEU A 384 -0.31 1.60 -4.55
C LEU A 384 -0.19 3.03 -4.00
N CYS A 385 -0.25 4.03 -4.89
CA CYS A 385 -0.07 5.45 -4.57
C CYS A 385 -1.40 6.20 -4.49
N LEU A 386 -2.29 5.94 -5.45
CA LEU A 386 -3.52 6.68 -5.64
C LEU A 386 -4.72 5.73 -5.52
N ARG A 387 -5.32 5.68 -4.32
CA ARG A 387 -6.55 4.92 -4.06
C ARG A 387 -7.68 5.29 -5.05
N SER A 388 -7.68 6.51 -5.55
CA SER A 388 -8.69 7.08 -6.43
C SER A 388 -8.78 6.39 -7.80
N ALA A 389 -7.78 5.59 -8.17
CA ALA A 389 -7.83 4.73 -9.36
C ALA A 389 -8.62 3.42 -9.18
N LYS A 390 -9.02 3.04 -7.96
CA LYS A 390 -9.76 1.78 -7.67
C LYS A 390 -11.10 1.61 -8.42
N PRO A 391 -11.93 2.65 -8.64
CA PRO A 391 -13.21 2.51 -9.32
C PRO A 391 -13.12 1.94 -10.74
N PHE A 392 -12.00 2.17 -11.44
CA PHE A 392 -11.82 1.84 -12.86
C PHE A 392 -11.38 0.40 -13.12
N PHE A 393 -11.21 -0.42 -12.07
CA PHE A 393 -10.76 -1.81 -12.21
C PHE A 393 -11.85 -2.77 -12.64
N GLN A 394 -13.08 -2.52 -12.19
CA GLN A 394 -14.09 -3.56 -12.11
C GLN A 394 -14.48 -4.09 -13.49
N ASN A 395 -14.75 -3.21 -14.46
CA ASN A 395 -15.14 -3.64 -15.81
C ASN A 395 -13.97 -4.31 -16.55
N LEU A 396 -12.77 -3.74 -16.43
CA LEU A 396 -11.55 -4.32 -17.02
C LEU A 396 -11.29 -5.74 -16.48
N GLN A 397 -11.40 -5.92 -15.16
CA GLN A 397 -11.23 -7.21 -14.50
C GLN A 397 -12.32 -8.20 -14.93
N PHE A 398 -13.59 -7.79 -14.99
CA PHE A 398 -14.68 -8.65 -15.48
C PHE A 398 -14.48 -9.06 -16.93
N ALA A 399 -14.04 -8.15 -17.81
CA ALA A 399 -13.73 -8.46 -19.20
C ALA A 399 -12.59 -9.48 -19.31
N MET A 400 -11.50 -9.25 -18.57
CA MET A 400 -10.32 -10.15 -18.54
C MET A 400 -10.66 -11.57 -18.08
N LEU A 401 -11.58 -11.73 -17.12
CA LEU A 401 -12.01 -13.03 -16.62
C LEU A 401 -12.86 -13.81 -17.63
N ARG A 402 -13.66 -13.12 -18.45
CA ARG A 402 -14.56 -13.75 -19.43
C ARG A 402 -13.91 -14.03 -20.78
N TRP A 403 -12.87 -13.28 -21.13
CA TRP A 403 -12.22 -13.42 -22.43
C TRP A 403 -11.41 -14.72 -22.55
N PRO A 404 -11.42 -15.33 -23.75
CA PRO A 404 -10.65 -16.54 -24.01
C PRO A 404 -9.15 -16.27 -23.88
N ARG A 405 -8.38 -17.31 -23.55
CA ARG A 405 -6.91 -17.21 -23.41
C ARG A 405 -6.23 -16.80 -24.72
N PHE A 406 -6.79 -17.20 -25.86
CA PHE A 406 -6.29 -16.90 -27.19
C PHE A 406 -7.36 -16.18 -28.00
N GLY A 407 -6.91 -15.29 -28.90
CA GLY A 407 -7.79 -14.48 -29.73
C GLY A 407 -7.88 -13.02 -29.27
N GLN A 408 -8.73 -12.27 -29.97
CA GLN A 408 -8.98 -10.85 -29.73
C GLN A 408 -10.48 -10.63 -29.51
N GLY A 409 -10.83 -9.70 -28.64
CA GLY A 409 -12.19 -9.23 -28.42
C GLY A 409 -12.30 -7.74 -28.73
N GLN A 410 -13.49 -7.32 -29.17
CA GLN A 410 -13.80 -5.91 -29.35
C GLN A 410 -14.00 -5.22 -28.00
N LEU A 411 -13.41 -4.03 -27.85
CA LEU A 411 -13.59 -3.22 -26.66
C LEU A 411 -15.03 -2.72 -26.58
N GLN A 412 -15.69 -3.05 -25.46
CA GLN A 412 -17.03 -2.55 -25.16
C GLN A 412 -16.96 -1.11 -24.66
N GLN A 413 -18.05 -0.34 -24.83
CA GLN A 413 -18.08 1.08 -24.46
C GLN A 413 -17.66 1.33 -23.00
N GLN A 414 -18.11 0.51 -22.06
CA GLN A 414 -17.75 0.61 -20.64
C GLN A 414 -16.25 0.46 -20.38
N ILE A 415 -15.56 -0.38 -21.17
CA ILE A 415 -14.11 -0.57 -21.08
C ILE A 415 -13.40 0.64 -21.70
N ILE A 416 -13.91 1.14 -22.83
CA ILE A 416 -13.39 2.34 -23.48
C ILE A 416 -13.48 3.54 -22.53
N ASP A 417 -14.59 3.69 -21.82
CA ASP A 417 -14.77 4.77 -20.86
C ASP A 417 -13.80 4.64 -19.68
N ASP A 418 -13.65 3.44 -19.09
CA ASP A 418 -12.65 3.21 -18.03
C ASP A 418 -11.22 3.49 -18.50
N LEU A 419 -10.86 3.13 -19.73
CA LEU A 419 -9.57 3.44 -20.33
C LEU A 419 -9.37 4.95 -20.51
N LYS A 420 -10.39 5.67 -20.98
CA LYS A 420 -10.34 7.14 -21.12
C LYS A 420 -10.18 7.82 -19.77
N TRP A 421 -10.97 7.43 -18.77
CA TRP A 421 -10.83 7.96 -17.41
C TRP A 421 -9.44 7.70 -16.84
N PHE A 422 -8.92 6.48 -17.04
CA PHE A 422 -7.60 6.14 -16.57
C PHE A 422 -6.50 6.95 -17.28
N ARG A 423 -6.65 7.20 -18.59
CA ARG A 423 -5.78 8.11 -19.33
C ARG A 423 -5.78 9.53 -18.74
N TYR A 424 -6.95 10.06 -18.38
CA TYR A 424 -7.03 11.36 -17.70
C TYR A 424 -6.30 11.35 -16.35
N ILE A 425 -6.45 10.30 -15.55
CA ILE A 425 -5.70 10.18 -14.28
C ILE A 425 -4.19 10.14 -14.51
N LEU A 426 -3.72 9.49 -15.58
CA LEU A 426 -2.30 9.45 -15.89
C LEU A 426 -1.75 10.82 -16.32
N ASN A 427 -2.53 11.59 -17.08
CA ASN A 427 -2.12 12.92 -17.55
C ASN A 427 -2.23 13.98 -16.46
N ASP A 428 -3.33 13.98 -15.72
CA ASP A 428 -3.76 15.11 -14.89
C ASP A 428 -3.91 14.76 -13.40
N GLY A 429 -3.73 13.49 -13.01
CA GLY A 429 -4.05 12.99 -11.67
C GLY A 429 -2.99 13.21 -10.58
N HIS A 430 -2.14 14.24 -10.71
CA HIS A 430 -1.10 14.60 -9.74
C HIS A 430 -0.31 13.39 -9.17
N LEU A 431 0.19 12.53 -10.05
CA LEU A 431 0.90 11.29 -9.68
C LEU A 431 2.35 11.50 -9.21
N ALA A 432 2.80 12.75 -9.18
CA ALA A 432 4.07 13.18 -8.63
C ALA A 432 3.85 13.85 -7.28
N GLU A 433 4.83 13.67 -6.38
CA GLU A 433 4.93 14.36 -5.11
C GLU A 433 3.72 14.16 -4.15
N LEU A 434 3.11 12.97 -4.18
CA LEU A 434 2.02 12.63 -3.26
C LEU A 434 2.50 12.65 -1.80
N PRO A 435 1.87 13.41 -0.88
CA PRO A 435 2.36 13.55 0.49
C PRO A 435 2.32 12.23 1.27
N LEU A 436 3.44 11.87 1.91
CA LEU A 436 3.55 10.62 2.69
C LEU A 436 2.55 10.54 3.83
N ARG A 437 2.18 11.67 4.45
CA ARG A 437 1.12 11.76 5.48
C ARG A 437 -0.25 11.22 5.05
N MET A 438 -0.51 11.05 3.75
CA MET A 438 -1.77 10.49 3.24
C MET A 438 -1.76 8.95 3.18
N PHE A 439 -0.61 8.34 3.47
CA PHE A 439 -0.40 6.90 3.52
C PHE A 439 -0.43 6.43 4.99
N GLY A 440 -1.28 5.44 5.28
CA GLY A 440 -1.49 4.94 6.64
C GLY A 440 -2.71 5.58 7.32
N SER A 441 -2.53 6.11 8.53
CA SER A 441 -3.62 6.77 9.26
C SER A 441 -3.97 8.10 8.60
N MET A 442 -5.23 8.20 8.14
CA MET A 442 -5.76 9.44 7.56
C MET A 442 -5.59 10.61 8.54
N PRO A 443 -5.08 11.78 8.08
CA PRO A 443 -4.98 12.96 8.92
C PRO A 443 -6.38 13.46 9.35
N GLN A 444 -6.40 14.45 10.24
CA GLN A 444 -7.65 15.13 10.57
C GLN A 444 -8.20 15.84 9.33
N PRO A 445 -9.52 15.84 9.10
CA PRO A 445 -10.12 16.55 7.97
C PRO A 445 -9.86 18.05 8.06
N ASP A 446 -9.49 18.65 6.94
CA ASP A 446 -9.37 20.10 6.77
C ASP A 446 -10.75 20.75 6.54
N CYS A 447 -11.71 19.98 6.00
CA CYS A 447 -13.07 20.44 5.70
C CYS A 447 -14.11 19.38 6.10
N HIS A 448 -15.23 19.83 6.66
CA HIS A 448 -16.37 18.99 7.04
C HIS A 448 -17.63 19.40 6.29
N LEU A 449 -18.24 18.44 5.60
CA LEU A 449 -19.46 18.60 4.84
C LEU A 449 -20.56 17.71 5.40
N TYR A 450 -21.77 18.23 5.48
CA TYR A 450 -22.94 17.52 6.01
C TYR A 450 -23.97 17.38 4.90
N MET A 451 -24.49 16.20 4.69
CA MET A 451 -25.32 15.92 3.52
C MET A 451 -26.49 15.02 3.86
N ASP A 452 -27.54 15.16 3.05
CA ASP A 452 -28.72 14.31 3.11
C ASP A 452 -29.42 14.28 1.74
N ALA A 453 -30.26 13.28 1.53
CA ALA A 453 -31.14 13.20 0.38
C ALA A 453 -32.52 12.69 0.79
N SER A 454 -33.55 13.13 0.06
CA SER A 454 -34.91 12.67 0.22
C SER A 454 -35.48 12.21 -1.11
N ASP A 455 -36.79 11.95 -1.17
CA ASP A 455 -37.46 11.76 -2.45
C ASP A 455 -37.62 13.08 -3.21
N LEU A 456 -37.56 14.25 -2.55
CA LEU A 456 -37.77 15.55 -3.19
C LEU A 456 -36.52 16.16 -3.79
N GLY A 457 -35.36 15.85 -3.20
CA GLY A 457 -34.11 16.49 -3.56
C GLY A 457 -32.98 16.06 -2.65
N LEU A 458 -31.85 16.76 -2.78
CA LEU A 458 -30.66 16.55 -1.96
C LEU A 458 -30.10 17.87 -1.45
N ALA A 459 -29.31 17.78 -0.38
CA ALA A 459 -28.61 18.92 0.18
C ALA A 459 -27.20 18.55 0.65
N VAL A 460 -26.27 19.50 0.49
CA VAL A 460 -24.94 19.46 1.08
C VAL A 460 -24.64 20.81 1.72
N LEU A 461 -24.23 20.80 2.98
CA LEU A 461 -23.90 21.97 3.76
C LEU A 461 -22.38 22.03 3.96
N ASN A 462 -21.81 23.23 3.76
CA ASN A 462 -20.45 23.58 4.13
C ASN A 462 -20.47 24.70 5.19
N PRO A 463 -20.61 24.34 6.49
CA PRO A 463 -20.71 25.34 7.55
C PRO A 463 -19.46 26.23 7.63
N GLY A 464 -18.27 25.67 7.34
CA GLY A 464 -17.01 26.40 7.41
C GLY A 464 -16.93 27.57 6.43
N ARG A 465 -17.66 27.51 5.31
CA ARG A 465 -17.73 28.57 4.30
C ARG A 465 -19.09 29.27 4.23
N LYS A 466 -20.07 28.85 5.04
CA LYS A 466 -21.46 29.34 4.99
C LYS A 466 -22.11 29.15 3.59
N GLU A 467 -21.76 28.06 2.92
CA GLU A 467 -22.25 27.71 1.59
C GLU A 467 -23.07 26.42 1.67
N PHE A 468 -24.02 26.25 0.76
CA PHE A 468 -24.78 25.01 0.61
C PHE A 468 -25.09 24.71 -0.85
N ILE A 469 -25.24 23.43 -1.16
CA ILE A 469 -25.82 22.92 -2.40
C ILE A 469 -27.19 22.38 -2.05
N ARG A 470 -28.19 22.75 -2.85
CA ARG A 470 -29.53 22.21 -2.76
C ARG A 470 -30.05 21.97 -4.17
N LEU A 471 -30.51 20.75 -4.44
CA LEU A 471 -30.99 20.33 -5.75
C LEU A 471 -32.36 19.66 -5.58
N GLN A 472 -33.35 20.16 -6.32
CA GLN A 472 -34.68 19.56 -6.39
C GLN A 472 -34.67 18.53 -7.52
N PHE A 473 -35.22 17.34 -7.27
CA PHE A 473 -35.33 16.33 -8.29
C PHE A 473 -36.47 16.63 -9.26
N ASP A 474 -36.19 16.53 -10.56
CA ASP A 474 -37.16 16.76 -11.61
C ASP A 474 -38.10 15.56 -11.83
N THR A 475 -39.05 15.67 -12.76
CA THR A 475 -40.03 14.61 -13.02
C THR A 475 -39.39 13.29 -13.47
N GLU A 476 -38.26 13.34 -14.19
CA GLU A 476 -37.55 12.12 -14.63
C GLU A 476 -36.92 11.42 -13.41
N GLU A 477 -36.22 12.18 -12.57
CA GLU A 477 -35.60 11.67 -11.35
C GLU A 477 -36.65 11.11 -10.39
N GLN A 478 -37.78 11.81 -10.18
CA GLN A 478 -38.92 11.32 -9.40
C GLN A 478 -39.47 9.98 -9.94
N THR A 479 -39.55 9.84 -11.27
CA THR A 479 -39.99 8.60 -11.91
C THR A 479 -38.98 7.46 -11.67
N ARG A 480 -37.69 7.75 -11.70
CA ARG A 480 -36.64 6.76 -11.41
C ARG A 480 -36.64 6.35 -9.93
N ILE A 481 -36.99 7.27 -9.03
CA ILE A 481 -37.19 7.00 -7.61
C ILE A 481 -38.37 6.05 -7.41
N SER A 482 -39.53 6.35 -8.00
CA SER A 482 -40.72 5.50 -7.88
C SER A 482 -40.50 4.10 -8.46
N ASN A 483 -39.67 3.98 -9.49
CA ASN A 483 -39.30 2.70 -10.11
C ASN A 483 -38.17 1.96 -9.37
N GLY A 484 -37.67 2.49 -8.25
CA GLY A 484 -36.59 1.89 -7.46
C GLY A 484 -35.20 1.93 -8.11
N GLN A 485 -35.03 2.67 -9.21
CA GLN A 485 -33.78 2.77 -9.98
C GLN A 485 -32.83 3.85 -9.42
N PHE A 486 -33.36 4.79 -8.62
CA PHE A 486 -32.59 5.85 -7.96
C PHE A 486 -32.80 5.80 -6.45
N SER A 487 -32.19 4.80 -5.82
CA SER A 487 -32.39 4.53 -4.39
C SER A 487 -31.78 5.61 -3.50
N ILE A 488 -32.26 5.70 -2.25
CA ILE A 488 -31.75 6.62 -1.24
C ILE A 488 -30.22 6.55 -1.08
N ASN A 489 -29.65 5.34 -1.07
CA ASN A 489 -28.21 5.14 -0.96
C ASN A 489 -27.44 5.78 -2.13
N VAL A 490 -28.00 5.74 -3.35
CA VAL A 490 -27.39 6.33 -4.55
C VAL A 490 -27.51 7.86 -4.49
N ARG A 491 -28.66 8.39 -4.06
CA ARG A 491 -28.91 9.83 -3.92
C ARG A 491 -27.97 10.47 -2.91
N GLU A 492 -27.75 9.84 -1.76
CA GLU A 492 -26.77 10.32 -0.80
C GLU A 492 -25.33 10.19 -1.32
N HIS A 493 -24.99 9.08 -1.99
CA HIS A 493 -23.67 8.99 -2.61
C HIS A 493 -23.46 10.12 -3.64
N LEU A 494 -24.51 10.48 -4.41
CA LEU A 494 -24.47 11.57 -5.40
C LEU A 494 -24.12 12.93 -4.74
N CYS A 495 -24.60 13.21 -3.52
CA CYS A 495 -24.22 14.41 -2.78
C CYS A 495 -22.70 14.59 -2.68
N MET A 496 -21.97 13.49 -2.43
CA MET A 496 -20.51 13.54 -2.27
C MET A 496 -19.82 13.95 -3.57
N ALA A 497 -20.23 13.34 -4.70
CA ALA A 497 -19.70 13.69 -6.01
C ALA A 497 -20.09 15.11 -6.42
N LEU A 498 -21.34 15.52 -6.19
CA LEU A 498 -21.80 16.85 -6.54
C LEU A 498 -21.00 17.93 -5.80
N ALA A 499 -20.84 17.80 -4.49
CA ALA A 499 -20.05 18.73 -3.69
C ALA A 499 -18.57 18.73 -4.08
N LEU A 500 -17.99 17.56 -4.35
CA LEU A 500 -16.63 17.43 -4.87
C LEU A 500 -16.45 18.26 -6.14
N TRP A 501 -17.28 18.04 -7.16
CA TRP A 501 -17.14 18.71 -8.46
C TRP A 501 -17.58 20.17 -8.45
N THR A 502 -18.37 20.59 -7.46
CA THR A 502 -18.80 21.99 -7.32
C THR A 502 -17.79 22.83 -6.55
N TRP A 503 -17.15 22.28 -5.52
CA TRP A 503 -16.34 23.06 -4.57
C TRP A 503 -14.83 22.78 -4.61
N SER A 504 -14.35 21.80 -5.40
CA SER A 504 -12.94 21.41 -5.42
C SER A 504 -11.94 22.55 -5.69
N GLN A 505 -12.25 23.44 -6.63
CA GLN A 505 -11.39 24.61 -6.96
C GLN A 505 -11.08 25.47 -5.73
N HIS A 506 -12.02 25.53 -4.78
CA HIS A 506 -11.82 26.29 -3.56
C HIS A 506 -10.91 25.58 -2.56
N TRP A 507 -10.87 24.25 -2.57
CA TRP A 507 -10.04 23.45 -1.67
C TRP A 507 -8.58 23.38 -2.11
N GLU A 508 -8.32 23.56 -3.41
CA GLU A 508 -6.97 23.69 -3.98
C GLU A 508 -6.26 24.95 -3.41
N SER A 509 -6.98 26.06 -3.27
CA SER A 509 -6.44 27.32 -2.74
C SER A 509 -6.07 27.30 -1.25
N ILE A 510 -6.62 26.37 -0.46
CA ILE A 510 -6.42 26.31 1.00
C ILE A 510 -5.03 25.80 1.36
N ALA A 511 -4.39 25.03 0.47
CA ALA A 511 -3.21 24.27 0.81
C ALA A 511 -2.19 24.31 -0.32
N SER A 512 -1.44 25.42 -0.43
CA SER A 512 -0.49 25.70 -1.51
C SER A 512 0.66 24.68 -1.67
N ASN A 513 0.73 23.63 -0.85
CA ASN A 513 1.72 22.53 -0.92
C ASN A 513 1.23 21.23 -0.25
N ARG A 514 -0.09 21.03 -0.09
CA ARG A 514 -0.64 19.91 0.70
C ARG A 514 -1.95 19.40 0.11
N VAL A 515 -2.10 18.07 0.04
CA VAL A 515 -3.39 17.43 -0.27
C VAL A 515 -4.42 17.78 0.81
N THR A 516 -5.55 18.36 0.41
CA THR A 516 -6.67 18.74 1.30
C THR A 516 -7.54 17.53 1.60
N HIS A 517 -7.83 17.27 2.87
CA HIS A 517 -8.70 16.18 3.32
C HIS A 517 -10.11 16.66 3.64
N VAL A 518 -11.09 16.20 2.87
CA VAL A 518 -12.51 16.52 3.04
C VAL A 518 -13.25 15.33 3.65
N ARG A 519 -14.04 15.60 4.69
CA ARG A 519 -14.91 14.63 5.37
C ARG A 519 -16.37 14.91 5.06
N PHE A 520 -17.05 13.93 4.49
CA PHE A 520 -18.50 13.91 4.34
C PHE A 520 -19.15 13.19 5.52
N TRP A 521 -20.19 13.79 6.08
CA TRP A 521 -21.04 13.23 7.12
C TRP A 521 -22.40 12.90 6.51
N SER A 522 -22.80 11.63 6.62
CA SER A 522 -24.05 11.08 6.09
C SER A 522 -24.60 10.10 7.12
N ASP A 523 -25.91 9.99 7.25
CA ASP A 523 -26.55 8.98 8.10
C ASP A 523 -26.70 7.62 7.39
N ASN A 524 -26.34 7.55 6.11
CA ASN A 524 -26.39 6.35 5.31
C ASN A 524 -25.09 5.57 5.31
N ALA A 525 -25.10 4.48 6.07
CA ALA A 525 -23.97 3.56 6.15
C ALA A 525 -23.54 2.99 4.79
N SER A 526 -24.46 2.82 3.82
CA SER A 526 -24.11 2.32 2.49
C SER A 526 -23.32 3.37 1.68
N ALA A 527 -23.78 4.63 1.66
CA ALA A 527 -23.07 5.71 1.00
C ALA A 527 -21.67 5.91 1.61
N VAL A 528 -21.58 5.88 2.94
CA VAL A 528 -20.30 5.93 3.67
C VAL A 528 -19.36 4.77 3.27
N ALA A 529 -19.88 3.54 3.25
CA ALA A 529 -19.09 2.37 2.91
C ALA A 529 -18.62 2.40 1.44
N TRP A 530 -19.51 2.77 0.51
CA TRP A 530 -19.19 2.84 -0.91
C TRP A 530 -18.12 3.89 -1.19
N CYS A 531 -18.25 5.09 -0.61
CA CYS A 531 -17.24 6.15 -0.75
C CYS A 531 -15.88 5.69 -0.19
N ASN A 532 -15.84 5.17 1.03
CA ASN A 532 -14.58 4.75 1.68
C ASN A 532 -13.93 3.52 1.02
N LYS A 533 -14.71 2.64 0.38
CA LYS A 533 -14.17 1.51 -0.40
C LYS A 533 -13.82 1.90 -1.84
N LEU A 534 -14.43 2.96 -2.38
CA LEU A 534 -14.44 3.30 -3.81
C LEU A 534 -14.90 2.13 -4.69
N SER A 535 -15.90 1.40 -4.20
CA SER A 535 -16.48 0.25 -4.90
C SER A 535 -17.92 0.00 -4.45
N SER A 536 -18.77 -0.34 -5.41
CA SER A 536 -20.15 -0.77 -5.21
C SER A 536 -20.54 -1.84 -6.22
N LEU A 537 -21.51 -2.68 -5.87
CA LEU A 537 -22.18 -3.58 -6.82
C LEU A 537 -23.32 -2.88 -7.56
N CYS A 538 -23.78 -1.72 -7.04
CA CYS A 538 -24.75 -0.87 -7.72
C CYS A 538 -24.06 -0.12 -8.84
N THR A 539 -24.52 -0.31 -10.08
CA THR A 539 -23.95 0.31 -11.29
C THR A 539 -23.90 1.83 -11.18
N THR A 540 -25.01 2.46 -10.79
CA THR A 540 -25.08 3.93 -10.63
C THR A 540 -24.10 4.44 -9.58
N SER A 541 -24.01 3.78 -8.42
CA SER A 541 -23.03 4.17 -7.38
C SER A 541 -21.59 3.91 -7.83
N GLN A 542 -21.34 2.90 -8.66
CA GLN A 542 -20.01 2.67 -9.21
C GLN A 542 -19.60 3.78 -10.19
N GLU A 543 -20.52 4.29 -11.01
CA GLU A 543 -20.26 5.50 -11.82
C GLU A 543 -19.97 6.72 -10.93
N ILE A 544 -20.70 6.89 -9.83
CA ILE A 544 -20.41 7.96 -8.87
C ILE A 544 -19.03 7.77 -8.24
N ASN A 545 -18.63 6.54 -7.89
CA ASN A 545 -17.28 6.26 -7.41
C ASN A 545 -16.20 6.63 -8.45
N ARG A 546 -16.44 6.43 -9.76
CA ARG A 546 -15.53 6.87 -10.82
C ARG A 546 -15.41 8.38 -10.85
N ALA A 547 -16.53 9.10 -10.76
CA ALA A 547 -16.53 10.56 -10.67
C ALA A 547 -15.78 11.05 -9.42
N ILE A 548 -15.96 10.39 -8.27
CA ILE A 548 -15.24 10.71 -7.03
C ILE A 548 -13.74 10.42 -7.19
N GLY A 549 -13.39 9.25 -7.71
CA GLY A 549 -12.00 8.84 -7.90
C GLY A 549 -11.25 9.76 -8.87
N LEU A 550 -11.90 10.18 -9.96
CA LEU A 550 -11.32 11.17 -10.84
C LEU A 550 -11.16 12.52 -10.16
N GLY A 551 -12.20 13.01 -9.46
CA GLY A 551 -12.12 14.31 -8.78
C GLY A 551 -11.05 14.34 -7.69
N GLU A 552 -10.89 13.27 -6.90
CA GLU A 552 -9.77 13.16 -5.95
C GLU A 552 -8.40 13.31 -6.66
N ALA A 553 -8.24 12.63 -7.81
CA ALA A 553 -6.99 12.63 -8.57
C ALA A 553 -6.69 14.00 -9.19
N VAL A 554 -7.66 14.57 -9.91
CA VAL A 554 -7.51 15.81 -10.69
C VAL A 554 -7.40 17.04 -9.79
N PHE A 555 -8.11 17.07 -8.67
CA PHE A 555 -8.08 18.23 -7.77
C PHE A 555 -7.06 18.09 -6.64
N ASN A 556 -6.25 17.03 -6.65
CA ASN A 556 -5.26 16.73 -5.62
C ASN A 556 -5.83 16.77 -4.18
N ILE A 557 -6.99 16.17 -3.99
CA ILE A 557 -7.73 16.15 -2.72
C ILE A 557 -8.05 14.73 -2.28
N ARG A 558 -8.31 14.60 -0.98
CA ARG A 558 -8.61 13.34 -0.34
C ARG A 558 -10.00 13.37 0.28
N ILE A 559 -10.84 12.43 -0.10
CA ILE A 559 -12.20 12.28 0.39
C ILE A 559 -12.31 11.10 1.35
N SER A 560 -13.12 11.30 2.38
CA SER A 560 -13.57 10.26 3.29
C SER A 560 -15.01 10.53 3.71
N ALA A 561 -15.73 9.47 4.06
CA ALA A 561 -17.07 9.56 4.61
C ALA A 561 -17.12 9.00 6.04
N ALA A 562 -18.00 9.53 6.88
CA ALA A 562 -18.29 8.97 8.20
C ALA A 562 -19.78 9.06 8.51
N HIS A 563 -20.24 8.11 9.33
CA HIS A 563 -21.62 8.05 9.74
C HIS A 563 -21.94 9.13 10.78
N LEU A 564 -23.04 9.85 10.56
CA LEU A 564 -23.65 10.78 11.50
C LEU A 564 -25.09 10.33 11.77
N PRO A 565 -25.54 10.13 13.03
CA PRO A 565 -26.93 9.73 13.27
C PRO A 565 -27.93 10.73 12.69
N GLY A 566 -28.97 10.24 11.99
CA GLY A 566 -29.99 11.10 11.35
C GLY A 566 -30.70 12.04 12.34
N SER A 567 -30.84 11.63 13.61
CA SER A 567 -31.35 12.50 14.69
C SER A 567 -30.53 13.77 14.93
N THR A 568 -29.29 13.80 14.44
CA THR A 568 -28.36 14.94 14.52
C THR A 568 -28.22 15.65 13.16
N ASN A 569 -28.50 14.98 12.04
CA ASN A 569 -28.37 15.52 10.68
C ASN A 569 -29.55 16.41 10.25
N THR A 570 -30.17 17.11 11.19
CA THR A 570 -31.47 17.78 11.01
C THR A 570 -31.47 18.87 9.95
N MET A 571 -30.37 19.62 9.83
CA MET A 571 -30.27 20.72 8.85
C MET A 571 -30.18 20.21 7.42
N ALA A 572 -29.40 19.15 7.17
CA ALA A 572 -29.27 18.59 5.84
C ALA A 572 -30.56 17.85 5.43
N ASP A 573 -31.18 17.10 6.35
CA ASP A 573 -32.50 16.48 6.13
C ASP A 573 -33.56 17.52 5.75
N ALA A 574 -33.69 18.59 6.55
CA ALA A 574 -34.64 19.66 6.28
C ALA A 574 -34.39 20.35 4.93
N ALA A 575 -33.12 20.65 4.61
CA ALA A 575 -32.75 21.26 3.35
C ALA A 575 -33.09 20.35 2.15
N SER A 576 -32.91 19.03 2.28
CA SER A 576 -33.26 18.05 1.24
C SER A 576 -34.77 17.92 1.01
N ARG A 577 -35.62 18.41 1.93
CA ARG A 577 -37.10 18.33 1.87
C ARG A 577 -37.80 19.66 1.69
N SER A 578 -37.05 20.76 1.58
CA SER A 578 -37.52 22.15 1.67
C SER A 578 -38.58 22.64 0.66
N TRP A 579 -39.10 21.77 -0.21
CA TRP A 579 -40.15 22.09 -1.19
C TRP A 579 -41.55 21.63 -0.76
N ILE A 580 -41.69 21.01 0.42
CA ILE A 580 -42.98 20.58 0.98
C ILE A 580 -43.07 21.00 2.45
N GLU A 581 -44.26 21.38 2.93
CA GLU A 581 -44.50 21.69 4.34
C GLU A 581 -44.21 20.49 5.27
N PRO A 582 -43.65 20.69 6.47
CA PRO A 582 -43.32 21.97 7.13
C PRO A 582 -41.96 22.58 6.69
N TYR A 583 -41.29 21.97 5.71
CA TYR A 583 -39.94 22.33 5.28
C TYR A 583 -39.89 23.54 4.33
N SER A 584 -41.02 23.91 3.69
CA SER A 584 -41.14 25.11 2.85
C SER A 584 -41.34 26.41 3.63
N THR A 585 -41.92 26.38 4.84
CA THR A 585 -42.06 27.54 5.75
C THR A 585 -40.96 27.64 6.80
N THR A 586 -40.16 26.59 7.01
CA THR A 586 -38.97 26.61 7.88
C THR A 586 -37.74 27.17 7.15
N CYS A 587 -37.89 28.38 6.62
CA CYS A 587 -36.78 29.34 6.68
C CYS A 587 -37.13 30.32 7.80
N PRO A 588 -36.94 29.97 9.08
CA PRO A 588 -37.38 30.81 10.16
C PRO A 588 -36.43 32.00 10.21
N SER A 589 -36.98 33.20 10.19
CA SER A 589 -36.38 34.41 10.75
C SER A 589 -35.98 34.26 12.25
N GLY A 590 -36.20 33.08 12.86
CA GLY A 590 -35.66 32.64 14.14
C GLY A 590 -34.51 31.61 14.06
N LEU A 591 -33.96 31.30 12.88
CA LEU A 591 -32.89 30.30 12.73
C LEU A 591 -31.64 30.69 13.51
N GLU A 592 -31.27 31.97 13.63
CA GLU A 592 -30.12 32.40 14.45
C GLU A 592 -30.30 32.08 15.94
N LYS A 593 -31.47 32.40 16.52
CA LYS A 593 -31.79 32.06 17.91
C LYS A 593 -31.86 30.55 18.13
N SER A 594 -32.48 29.83 17.19
CA SER A 594 -32.57 28.36 17.21
C SER A 594 -31.21 27.69 17.03
N LEU A 595 -30.29 28.24 16.22
CA LEU A 595 -28.95 27.68 16.00
C LEU A 595 -28.08 27.90 17.22
N GLN A 596 -28.11 29.08 17.84
CA GLN A 596 -27.40 29.33 19.09
C GLN A 596 -27.94 28.45 20.22
N ASP A 597 -29.26 28.28 20.33
CA ASP A 597 -29.85 27.39 21.34
C ASP A 597 -29.52 25.91 21.08
N ILE A 598 -29.52 25.45 19.82
CA ILE A 598 -29.16 24.06 19.45
C ILE A 598 -27.65 23.82 19.58
N LEU A 599 -26.79 24.76 19.17
CA LEU A 599 -25.34 24.69 19.38
C LEU A 599 -25.00 24.69 20.86
N TYR A 600 -25.67 25.54 21.66
CA TYR A 600 -25.53 25.55 23.11
C TYR A 600 -25.96 24.21 23.71
N GLN A 601 -27.09 23.63 23.29
CA GLN A 601 -27.52 22.31 23.78
C GLN A 601 -26.60 21.17 23.34
N LEU A 602 -26.06 21.19 22.13
CA LEU A 602 -25.11 20.19 21.63
C LEU A 602 -23.75 20.30 22.34
N GLN A 603 -23.23 21.51 22.51
CA GLN A 603 -21.98 21.77 23.24
C GLN A 603 -22.14 21.46 24.74
N ALA A 604 -23.28 21.79 25.35
CA ALA A 604 -23.57 21.44 26.74
C ALA A 604 -23.71 19.92 26.96
N LYS A 605 -24.24 19.17 25.98
CA LYS A 605 -24.32 17.70 26.01
C LYS A 605 -23.00 16.99 25.66
N SER A 606 -22.03 17.70 25.07
CA SER A 606 -20.67 17.18 24.84
C SER A 606 -19.80 17.13 26.11
N LEU A 607 -20.20 17.86 27.16
CA LEU A 607 -19.55 17.83 28.47
C LEU A 607 -20.14 16.71 29.33
N ALA A 608 -19.29 15.91 29.97
CA ALA A 608 -19.72 15.02 31.03
C ALA A 608 -20.50 15.80 32.11
N ALA A 609 -21.53 15.20 32.71
CA ALA A 609 -22.42 15.88 33.66
C ALA A 609 -21.67 16.58 34.82
N SER A 610 -20.56 16.00 35.29
CA SER A 610 -19.67 16.56 36.31
C SER A 610 -18.90 17.82 35.83
N SER A 611 -18.57 17.89 34.54
CA SER A 611 -17.93 19.05 33.91
C SER A 611 -18.93 20.19 33.67
N SER A 612 -20.15 19.86 33.22
CA SER A 612 -21.24 20.83 33.03
C SER A 612 -21.58 21.60 34.33
N ALA A 613 -21.58 20.89 35.47
CA ALA A 613 -21.78 21.50 36.79
C ALA A 613 -20.67 22.51 37.18
N LYS A 614 -19.40 22.21 36.86
CA LYS A 614 -18.25 23.08 37.14
C LYS A 614 -18.24 24.33 36.26
N TYR A 615 -18.60 24.19 34.98
CA TYR A 615 -18.70 25.31 34.04
C TYR A 615 -19.84 26.25 34.45
N SER A 616 -21.00 25.70 34.81
CA SER A 616 -22.14 26.45 35.31
C SER A 616 -21.84 27.19 36.62
N SER A 617 -21.16 26.53 37.57
CA SER A 617 -20.74 27.15 38.83
C SER A 617 -19.76 28.31 38.61
N THR A 618 -18.79 28.12 37.70
CA THR A 618 -17.82 29.17 37.35
C THR A 618 -18.49 30.37 36.68
N TRP A 619 -19.45 30.12 35.78
CA TRP A 619 -20.19 31.19 35.13
C TRP A 619 -21.00 32.04 36.11
N LYS A 620 -21.65 31.41 37.10
CA LYS A 620 -22.34 32.13 38.18
C LYS A 620 -21.40 33.02 38.98
N GLN A 621 -20.19 32.55 39.28
CA GLN A 621 -19.17 33.35 39.98
C GLN A 621 -18.70 34.54 39.14
N TRP A 622 -18.51 34.35 37.84
CA TRP A 622 -18.18 35.43 36.91
C TRP A 622 -19.29 36.50 36.84
N VAL A 623 -20.54 36.09 36.65
CA VAL A 623 -21.69 37.01 36.60
C VAL A 623 -21.82 37.79 37.91
N HIS A 624 -21.70 37.10 39.05
CA HIS A 624 -21.77 37.74 40.37
C HIS A 624 -20.64 38.75 40.60
N TRP A 625 -19.42 38.42 40.18
CA TRP A 625 -18.30 39.36 40.24
C TRP A 625 -18.50 40.57 39.33
N CYS A 626 -18.95 40.36 38.09
CA CYS A 626 -19.26 41.44 37.16
C CYS A 626 -20.31 42.39 37.74
N GLN A 627 -21.38 41.86 38.35
CA GLN A 627 -22.40 42.67 39.03
C GLN A 627 -21.80 43.50 40.18
N ARG A 628 -20.92 42.91 41.00
CA ARG A 628 -20.26 43.61 42.12
C ARG A 628 -19.32 44.73 41.64
N MET A 629 -18.68 44.55 40.49
CA MET A 629 -17.78 45.52 39.88
C MET A 629 -18.49 46.49 38.92
N GLN A 630 -19.82 46.38 38.78
CA GLN A 630 -20.65 47.15 37.82
C GLN A 630 -20.20 46.99 36.35
N LEU A 631 -19.76 45.79 35.97
CA LEU A 631 -19.31 45.43 34.63
C LEU A 631 -20.32 44.51 33.93
N GLN A 632 -20.29 44.50 32.58
CA GLN A 632 -21.12 43.60 31.79
C GLN A 632 -20.55 42.17 31.79
N PRO A 633 -21.35 41.13 32.10
CA PRO A 633 -20.87 39.75 32.07
C PRO A 633 -20.55 39.22 30.67
N TRP A 634 -21.23 39.77 29.65
CA TRP A 634 -20.98 39.46 28.26
C TRP A 634 -20.03 40.48 27.68
N LEU A 635 -18.84 40.03 27.25
CA LEU A 635 -17.80 40.90 26.75
C LEU A 635 -18.11 41.31 25.29
N PRO A 636 -17.97 42.60 24.92
CA PRO A 636 -18.17 43.08 23.55
C PRO A 636 -17.07 42.54 22.63
N GLU A 637 -17.21 42.59 21.30
CA GLU A 637 -16.20 42.09 20.33
C GLU A 637 -14.95 43.00 20.22
N ASP A 638 -14.36 43.38 21.36
CA ASP A 638 -13.10 44.13 21.50
C ASP A 638 -12.11 43.35 22.36
N ARG A 639 -11.04 42.88 21.74
CA ARG A 639 -10.02 42.01 22.36
C ARG A 639 -9.23 42.70 23.47
N ALA A 640 -9.09 44.02 23.44
CA ALA A 640 -8.44 44.76 24.52
C ALA A 640 -9.32 44.77 25.77
N GLN A 641 -10.64 44.94 25.59
CA GLN A 641 -11.61 44.89 26.68
C GLN A 641 -11.79 43.47 27.23
N HIS A 642 -11.76 42.43 26.37
CA HIS A 642 -11.72 41.03 26.81
C HIS A 642 -10.58 40.81 27.79
N SER A 643 -9.38 41.19 27.35
CA SER A 643 -8.17 40.91 28.10
C SER A 643 -8.12 41.70 29.41
N TYR A 644 -8.58 42.95 29.41
CA TYR A 644 -8.62 43.79 30.60
C TYR A 644 -9.55 43.21 31.68
N GLN A 645 -10.80 42.88 31.31
CA GLN A 645 -11.78 42.40 32.29
C GLN A 645 -11.47 40.97 32.77
N LEU A 646 -10.99 40.09 31.87
CA LEU A 646 -10.53 38.75 32.26
C LEU A 646 -9.29 38.81 33.17
N ALA A 647 -8.36 39.75 32.93
CA ALA A 647 -7.21 39.96 33.81
C ALA A 647 -7.64 40.49 35.19
N LEU A 648 -8.58 41.43 35.26
CA LEU A 648 -9.14 41.92 36.53
C LEU A 648 -9.80 40.79 37.33
N PHE A 649 -10.54 39.92 36.66
CA PHE A 649 -11.15 38.74 37.28
C PHE A 649 -10.11 37.72 37.74
N ALA A 650 -9.05 37.50 36.95
CA ALA A 650 -7.93 36.63 37.31
C ALA A 650 -7.22 37.13 38.57
N VAL A 651 -6.94 38.43 38.65
CA VAL A 651 -6.34 39.09 39.82
C VAL A 651 -7.25 38.98 41.03
N PHE A 652 -8.57 39.17 40.87
CA PHE A 652 -9.53 38.99 41.95
C PHE A 652 -9.56 37.55 42.47
N CYS A 653 -9.61 36.56 41.56
CA CYS A 653 -9.54 35.15 41.92
C CYS A 653 -8.23 34.81 42.64
N TRP A 654 -7.10 35.37 42.20
CA TRP A 654 -5.79 35.16 42.80
C TRP A 654 -5.64 35.79 44.19
N LYS A 655 -6.25 36.96 44.44
CA LYS A 655 -6.15 37.63 45.74
C LYS A 655 -7.15 37.15 46.79
N PHE A 656 -8.40 36.91 46.38
CA PHE A 656 -9.51 36.71 47.32
C PHE A 656 -10.20 35.35 47.15
N GLY A 657 -10.18 34.81 45.94
CA GLY A 657 -10.92 33.60 45.58
C GLY A 657 -12.44 33.73 45.75
N PHE A 658 -13.13 32.60 45.75
CA PHE A 658 -14.60 32.51 45.90
C PHE A 658 -15.05 31.60 47.06
N GLY A 659 -14.12 31.21 47.94
CA GLY A 659 -14.41 30.38 49.12
C GLY A 659 -14.45 31.20 50.42
N ASN A 660 -15.10 30.66 51.46
CA ASN A 660 -15.23 31.32 52.77
C ASN A 660 -13.91 31.43 53.57
N THR A 661 -12.78 31.02 53.00
CA THR A 661 -11.46 30.95 53.67
C THR A 661 -10.57 32.16 53.40
N GLY A 662 -11.00 33.09 52.53
CA GLY A 662 -10.23 34.31 52.18
C GLY A 662 -8.90 34.03 51.46
N ARG A 663 -8.69 32.81 50.96
CA ARG A 663 -7.47 32.37 50.27
C ARG A 663 -7.70 32.34 48.76
N GLY A 664 -6.80 32.99 48.02
CA GLY A 664 -6.82 33.05 46.56
C GLY A 664 -6.67 31.70 45.84
N ASN A 665 -7.13 31.65 44.60
CA ASN A 665 -7.08 30.48 43.73
C ASN A 665 -5.67 30.24 43.15
N SER A 666 -5.31 28.97 42.91
CA SER A 666 -4.09 28.61 42.16
C SER A 666 -4.17 29.07 40.70
N ALA A 667 -3.01 29.27 40.06
CA ALA A 667 -2.93 29.65 38.64
C ALA A 667 -3.68 28.65 37.72
N SER A 668 -3.53 27.35 37.96
CA SER A 668 -4.27 26.31 37.22
C SER A 668 -5.79 26.44 37.36
N THR A 669 -6.28 26.78 38.56
CA THR A 669 -7.70 26.99 38.81
C THR A 669 -8.22 28.25 38.13
N ILE A 670 -7.41 29.32 38.12
CA ILE A 670 -7.75 30.58 37.46
C ILE A 670 -7.82 30.37 35.94
N LEU A 671 -6.84 29.67 35.36
CA LEU A 671 -6.85 29.31 33.94
C LEU A 671 -8.07 28.48 33.57
N SER A 672 -8.42 27.45 34.37
CA SER A 672 -9.67 26.71 34.16
C SER A 672 -10.90 27.62 34.20
N LYS A 673 -10.96 28.58 35.14
CA LYS A 673 -12.09 29.51 35.20
C LYS A 673 -12.18 30.41 33.97
N ILE A 674 -11.05 30.92 33.48
CA ILE A 674 -10.99 31.72 32.25
C ILE A 674 -11.41 30.87 31.05
N CYS A 675 -10.97 29.62 30.95
CA CYS A 675 -11.41 28.69 29.91
C CYS A 675 -12.93 28.44 29.96
N HIS A 676 -13.51 28.29 31.15
CA HIS A 676 -14.97 28.12 31.28
C HIS A 676 -15.72 29.37 30.80
N ILE A 677 -15.26 30.57 31.16
CA ILE A 677 -15.83 31.85 30.70
C ILE A 677 -15.69 31.98 29.19
N SER A 678 -14.51 31.61 28.67
CA SER A 678 -14.19 31.63 27.23
C SER A 678 -14.99 30.60 26.43
N TRP A 679 -15.49 29.55 27.09
CA TRP A 679 -16.40 28.57 26.48
C TRP A 679 -17.85 29.11 26.39
N HIS A 680 -18.33 29.87 27.38
CA HIS A 680 -19.70 30.42 27.38
C HIS A 680 -19.93 31.50 26.30
N HIS A 681 -18.89 32.26 25.93
CA HIS A 681 -18.99 33.33 24.92
C HIS A 681 -19.20 32.84 23.48
N PRO A 682 -18.46 31.86 22.93
CA PRO A 682 -18.75 31.30 21.61
C PRO A 682 -20.07 30.51 21.61
N CYS A 683 -20.47 29.95 22.75
CA CYS A 683 -21.76 29.28 22.91
C CYS A 683 -22.97 30.23 22.74
N GLN A 684 -22.86 31.48 23.20
CA GLN A 684 -23.98 32.43 23.27
C GLN A 684 -23.88 33.61 22.29
N LEU A 685 -22.66 34.06 21.98
CA LEU A 685 -22.37 35.22 21.14
C LEU A 685 -21.64 34.86 19.83
N GLY A 686 -21.22 33.62 19.66
CA GLY A 686 -20.63 33.13 18.40
C GLY A 686 -19.16 33.49 18.17
N PHE A 687 -18.47 34.11 19.14
CA PHE A 687 -17.04 34.40 19.07
C PHE A 687 -16.30 34.06 20.39
N ASN A 688 -15.01 33.76 20.29
CA ASN A 688 -14.16 33.46 21.44
C ASN A 688 -13.69 34.73 22.14
N VAL A 689 -13.64 34.69 23.46
CA VAL A 689 -12.97 35.70 24.29
C VAL A 689 -11.68 35.12 24.87
N GLY A 690 -10.67 35.95 25.09
CA GLY A 690 -9.40 35.46 25.62
C GLY A 690 -8.46 36.59 26.01
N LEU A 691 -7.41 36.24 26.74
CA LEU A 691 -6.34 37.17 27.13
C LEU A 691 -5.44 37.48 25.92
N LEU A 692 -4.93 38.70 25.85
CA LEU A 692 -3.87 39.06 24.90
C LEU A 692 -2.56 38.34 25.27
N PRO A 693 -1.65 38.10 24.30
CA PRO A 693 -0.41 37.37 24.52
C PRO A 693 0.44 37.87 25.70
N GLY A 694 0.43 39.18 25.97
CA GLY A 694 1.14 39.79 27.12
C GLY A 694 0.48 39.59 28.49
N HIS A 695 -0.76 39.10 28.54
CA HIS A 695 -1.50 38.79 29.77
C HIS A 695 -1.68 37.28 30.00
N ASN A 696 -1.26 36.44 29.05
CA ASN A 696 -1.19 34.99 29.26
C ASN A 696 -0.05 34.69 30.24
N SER A 697 -0.36 33.98 31.33
CA SER A 697 0.69 33.49 32.23
C SER A 697 1.53 32.42 31.49
N PRO A 698 2.88 32.49 31.54
CA PRO A 698 3.71 31.42 31.00
C PRO A 698 3.36 30.10 31.70
N SER A 699 3.08 29.06 30.90
CA SER A 699 2.87 27.71 31.42
C SER A 699 4.17 27.21 32.05
N PRO A 700 4.13 26.57 33.25
CA PRO A 700 5.28 25.87 33.77
C PRO A 700 5.59 24.65 32.90
N GLU A 701 6.88 24.39 32.70
CA GLU A 701 7.47 23.23 31.99
C GLU A 701 6.98 21.87 32.51
#